data_AF-A0A8J6NUR8-F1
#
_entry.id   AF-A0A8J6NUR8-F1
#
_cell.length_a   1.000
_cell.length_b   1.000
_cell.length_c   1.000
_cell.angle_alpha   90.00
_cell.angle_beta   90.00
_cell.angle_gamma   90.00
#
_symmetry.space_group_name_H-M   'P 1'
#
loop_
_entity.id
_entity.type
_entity.pdbx_description
1 polymer ?
#
loop_
_entity_poly.entity_id
_entity_poly.type
_entity_poly.pdbx_seq_one_letter_code
_entity_poly.pdbx_strand_id
1 'polypeptide(L)'
;MFLKRPGTISSLLNKKIIFILLIQAIIVISLSGYHAWRQSSAECIRCHSDLKKLAELGHPEFYITPEMVAEQSRHSTAECRDCHLGNGRATDKDKAHQGMLKMLIIGDEAELKPRKTFYPSSLQPTGPNRLFELIPKMAIDGGFRYPYEVRTILWHDRNPETYNFDPELAQKTCGRSGCHPEQLQQFKTTIMGRNFRQRTMRTWLDPYGPHNCGPSFADLPPSEILTAAGFDYANTERIRQDLNLPFTSQQARDKQRICNTCHAGCLDCHFAPRAGQPHRFAKTPKSESCSGFGRGSMCHSGSMESRRGETYIGTDYAIPSGMESDVHYKNGIECMVCHPTGKKGMGDMERKADCQDCHIAIEKAHANSIHKNLDCAACHVNALGGYQITIWGPGFFADTQNPFYKYALYYGVQKPPILMKDRQGVWMPVKIMPHAVGNIKPKVSRSPSVQFRWPAGETKDAYYIIGTFNGLAENNNHLLWLEIQQAAHPFGQGRTCESCHQEKQISVSTWEFLDGQGTEKTFTGTYDIVADQRALFIRNMHNTSPILPFEGYNLSDFASWLFLKDQWKMEGDFGIKTDESRYRLYLEKHKTLTTKLKKLDLKAKQLDKKTLRLYRNARGKALHNLEDDRAASDLENFFN
;
A
#
# COMPACT_ATOMS: atom_id res chain seq x y z
N MET A 1 26.79 6.52 -71.57
CA MET A 1 25.38 6.09 -71.42
C MET A 1 25.36 4.88 -70.48
N PHE A 2 25.20 5.11 -69.18
CA PHE A 2 25.29 4.07 -68.14
C PHE A 2 23.93 3.36 -67.98
N LEU A 3 23.71 2.26 -68.69
CA LEU A 3 22.61 1.34 -68.39
C LEU A 3 23.10 0.30 -67.37
N LYS A 4 22.57 0.43 -66.16
CA LYS A 4 22.85 -0.35 -64.95
C LYS A 4 22.80 -1.85 -65.23
N ARG A 5 23.84 -2.58 -64.83
CA ARG A 5 23.80 -4.04 -64.67
C ARG A 5 22.61 -4.38 -63.75
N PRO A 6 21.70 -5.30 -64.13
CA PRO A 6 20.69 -5.82 -63.23
C PRO A 6 21.40 -6.40 -62.00
N GLY A 7 21.05 -5.92 -60.80
CA GLY A 7 21.64 -6.43 -59.56
C GLY A 7 21.40 -7.93 -59.42
N THR A 8 22.32 -8.64 -58.76
CA THR A 8 22.38 -10.10 -58.53
C THR A 8 21.06 -10.77 -58.08
N ILE A 9 20.10 -10.02 -57.59
CA ILE A 9 18.75 -10.51 -57.22
C ILE A 9 17.89 -10.78 -58.47
N SER A 10 18.02 -9.98 -59.53
CA SER A 10 17.22 -10.11 -60.75
C SER A 10 17.56 -11.37 -61.57
N SER A 11 18.82 -11.84 -61.52
CA SER A 11 19.24 -13.09 -62.15
C SER A 11 18.71 -14.34 -61.44
N LEU A 12 18.27 -14.20 -60.18
CA LEU A 12 17.66 -15.27 -59.39
C LEU A 12 16.13 -15.30 -59.52
N LEU A 13 15.48 -14.31 -60.13
CA LEU A 13 14.03 -14.22 -60.27
C LEU A 13 13.58 -14.78 -61.63
N ASN A 14 13.50 -16.12 -61.75
CA ASN A 14 12.85 -16.76 -62.90
C ASN A 14 11.34 -16.99 -62.64
N LYS A 15 10.57 -17.33 -63.69
CA LYS A 15 9.11 -17.54 -63.60
C LYS A 15 8.69 -18.52 -62.50
N LYS A 16 9.49 -19.57 -62.24
CA LYS A 16 9.21 -20.55 -61.17
C LYS A 16 9.38 -19.94 -59.79
N ILE A 17 10.44 -19.16 -59.60
CA ILE A 17 10.72 -18.48 -58.33
C ILE A 17 9.67 -17.40 -58.04
N ILE A 18 9.27 -16.63 -59.06
CA ILE A 18 8.17 -15.66 -58.93
C ILE A 18 6.86 -16.35 -58.53
N PHE A 19 6.54 -17.50 -59.15
CA PHE A 19 5.35 -18.27 -58.80
C PHE A 19 5.38 -18.79 -57.36
N ILE A 20 6.53 -19.30 -56.89
CA ILE A 20 6.71 -19.74 -55.50
C ILE A 20 6.53 -18.57 -54.53
N LEU A 21 7.13 -17.41 -54.81
CA LEU A 21 6.99 -16.21 -53.98
C LEU A 21 5.52 -15.73 -53.93
N LEU A 22 4.79 -15.81 -55.05
CA LEU A 22 3.36 -15.48 -55.09
C LEU A 22 2.54 -16.45 -54.23
N ILE A 23 2.78 -17.76 -54.32
CA ILE A 23 2.10 -18.74 -53.46
C ILE A 23 2.40 -18.46 -51.98
N GLN A 24 3.68 -18.24 -51.64
CA GLN A 24 4.08 -17.91 -50.27
C GLN A 24 3.38 -16.63 -49.78
N ALA A 25 3.32 -15.58 -50.60
CA ALA A 25 2.63 -14.34 -50.27
C ALA A 25 1.14 -14.57 -50.05
N ILE A 26 0.45 -15.34 -50.92
CA ILE A 26 -0.97 -15.68 -50.76
C ILE A 26 -1.19 -16.44 -49.46
N ILE A 27 -0.38 -17.47 -49.18
CA ILE A 27 -0.49 -18.25 -47.94
C ILE A 27 -0.31 -17.34 -46.72
N VAL A 28 0.70 -16.48 -46.71
CA VAL A 28 0.94 -15.54 -45.60
C VAL A 28 -0.26 -14.59 -45.44
N ILE A 29 -0.76 -13.99 -46.52
CA ILE A 29 -1.91 -13.07 -46.46
C ILE A 29 -3.17 -13.81 -45.98
N SER A 30 -3.46 -15.01 -46.49
CA SER A 30 -4.63 -15.78 -46.08
C SER A 30 -4.54 -16.22 -44.61
N LEU A 31 -3.38 -16.67 -44.14
CA LEU A 31 -3.18 -17.06 -42.75
C LEU A 31 -3.24 -15.86 -41.82
N SER A 32 -2.59 -14.74 -42.17
CA SER A 32 -2.66 -13.49 -41.41
C SER A 32 -4.07 -12.91 -41.39
N GLY A 33 -4.77 -12.93 -42.53
CA GLY A 33 -6.15 -12.48 -42.65
C GLY A 33 -7.13 -13.34 -41.84
N TYR A 34 -6.99 -14.66 -41.90
CA TYR A 34 -7.77 -15.58 -41.07
C TYR A 34 -7.47 -15.41 -39.57
N HIS A 35 -6.21 -15.18 -39.21
CA HIS A 35 -5.82 -14.89 -37.83
C HIS A 35 -6.44 -13.57 -37.35
N ALA A 36 -6.30 -12.48 -38.10
CA ALA A 36 -6.91 -11.19 -37.79
C ALA A 36 -8.44 -11.29 -37.67
N TRP A 37 -9.08 -12.00 -38.61
CA TRP A 37 -10.52 -12.26 -38.57
C TRP A 37 -10.92 -13.03 -37.30
N ARG A 38 -10.19 -14.09 -36.96
CA ARG A 38 -10.44 -14.87 -35.73
C ARG A 38 -10.18 -14.09 -34.44
N GLN A 39 -9.31 -13.09 -34.45
CA GLN A 39 -9.03 -12.25 -33.30
C GLN A 39 -9.96 -11.04 -33.18
N SER A 40 -10.72 -10.71 -34.24
CA SER A 40 -11.62 -9.56 -34.21
C SER A 40 -12.75 -9.68 -33.18
N SER A 41 -13.28 -8.52 -32.79
CA SER A 41 -14.39 -8.30 -31.86
C SER A 41 -15.69 -7.94 -32.59
N ALA A 42 -15.80 -8.25 -33.88
CA ALA A 42 -16.89 -7.80 -34.74
C ALA A 42 -18.29 -8.17 -34.20
N GLU A 43 -18.46 -9.38 -33.69
CA GLU A 43 -19.75 -9.83 -33.14
C GLU A 43 -20.03 -9.24 -31.76
N CYS A 44 -18.98 -9.01 -30.95
CA CYS A 44 -19.10 -8.26 -29.70
C CYS A 44 -19.61 -6.85 -29.99
N ILE A 45 -18.97 -6.13 -30.92
CA ILE A 45 -19.35 -4.77 -31.31
C ILE A 45 -20.78 -4.77 -31.86
N ARG A 46 -21.10 -5.65 -32.81
CA ARG A 46 -22.46 -5.74 -33.39
C ARG A 46 -23.55 -5.92 -32.33
N CYS A 47 -23.26 -6.62 -31.23
CA CYS A 47 -24.21 -6.81 -30.14
C CYS A 47 -24.21 -5.62 -29.17
N HIS A 48 -23.03 -5.14 -28.75
CA HIS A 48 -22.91 -4.14 -27.70
C HIS A 48 -23.07 -2.70 -28.18
N SER A 49 -22.98 -2.43 -29.48
CA SER A 49 -23.28 -1.13 -30.08
C SER A 49 -24.74 -1.01 -30.53
N ASP A 50 -25.61 -1.98 -30.19
CA ASP A 50 -27.05 -1.94 -30.47
C ASP A 50 -27.83 -1.76 -29.16
N LEU A 51 -28.16 -0.50 -28.85
CA LEU A 51 -28.87 -0.15 -27.62
C LEU A 51 -30.25 -0.81 -27.56
N LYS A 52 -30.94 -0.95 -28.70
CA LYS A 52 -32.27 -1.56 -28.77
C LYS A 52 -32.18 -3.04 -28.42
N LYS A 53 -31.24 -3.75 -29.05
CA LYS A 53 -30.99 -5.17 -28.76
C LYS A 53 -30.60 -5.39 -27.30
N LEU A 54 -29.73 -4.54 -26.75
CA LEU A 54 -29.36 -4.66 -25.33
C LEU A 54 -30.51 -4.35 -24.38
N ALA A 55 -31.38 -3.38 -24.71
CA ALA A 55 -32.60 -3.12 -23.95
C ALA A 55 -33.57 -4.31 -23.99
N GLU A 56 -33.74 -4.95 -25.15
CA GLU A 56 -34.55 -6.18 -25.30
C GLU A 56 -33.99 -7.35 -24.49
N LEU A 57 -32.65 -7.43 -24.36
CA LEU A 57 -31.97 -8.40 -23.51
C LEU A 57 -31.96 -8.03 -22.02
N GLY A 58 -32.56 -6.89 -21.64
CA GLY A 58 -32.63 -6.42 -20.25
C GLY A 58 -31.32 -5.85 -19.71
N HIS A 59 -30.36 -5.50 -20.58
CA HIS A 59 -29.03 -5.02 -20.21
C HIS A 59 -28.58 -3.75 -20.98
N PRO A 60 -29.39 -2.68 -21.04
CA PRO A 60 -29.01 -1.44 -21.74
C PRO A 60 -27.73 -0.80 -21.19
N GLU A 61 -27.37 -1.07 -19.93
CA GLU A 61 -26.16 -0.58 -19.27
C GLU A 61 -24.85 -1.14 -19.87
N PHE A 62 -24.90 -2.19 -20.68
CA PHE A 62 -23.72 -2.73 -21.38
C PHE A 62 -23.56 -2.17 -22.80
N TYR A 63 -24.31 -1.12 -23.15
CA TYR A 63 -24.15 -0.43 -24.42
C TYR A 63 -22.79 0.27 -24.47
N ILE A 64 -22.02 -0.06 -25.50
CA ILE A 64 -20.70 0.52 -25.74
C ILE A 64 -20.36 0.45 -27.23
N THR A 65 -19.85 1.55 -27.78
CA THR A 65 -19.35 1.60 -29.16
C THR A 65 -17.81 1.59 -29.18
N PRO A 66 -17.19 1.25 -30.33
CA PRO A 66 -15.73 1.35 -30.49
C PRO A 66 -15.19 2.75 -30.19
N GLU A 67 -15.92 3.80 -30.56
CA GLU A 67 -15.55 5.19 -30.30
C GLU A 67 -15.53 5.48 -28.79
N MET A 68 -16.54 5.00 -28.06
CA MET A 68 -16.58 5.13 -26.59
C MET A 68 -15.40 4.39 -25.93
N VAL A 69 -15.06 3.18 -26.40
CA VAL A 69 -13.89 2.44 -25.87
C VAL A 69 -12.61 3.20 -26.18
N ALA A 70 -12.42 3.66 -27.42
CA ALA A 70 -11.24 4.40 -27.84
C ALA A 70 -11.06 5.69 -27.02
N GLU A 71 -12.13 6.44 -26.79
CA GLU A 71 -12.12 7.67 -26.00
C GLU A 71 -11.79 7.39 -24.52
N GLN A 72 -12.48 6.43 -23.90
CA GLN A 72 -12.33 6.13 -22.47
C GLN A 72 -10.97 5.49 -22.16
N SER A 73 -10.55 4.54 -23.00
CA SER A 73 -9.29 3.79 -22.83
C SER A 73 -8.07 4.53 -23.34
N ARG A 74 -8.26 5.55 -24.19
CA ARG A 74 -7.21 6.25 -24.94
C ARG A 74 -6.40 5.34 -25.87
N HIS A 75 -6.97 4.21 -26.28
CA HIS A 75 -6.41 3.29 -27.24
C HIS A 75 -7.34 3.19 -28.45
N SER A 76 -7.01 3.90 -29.53
CA SER A 76 -7.84 3.94 -30.75
C SER A 76 -7.89 2.62 -31.53
N THR A 77 -6.96 1.71 -31.27
CA THR A 77 -6.83 0.42 -31.97
C THR A 77 -7.10 -0.78 -31.09
N ALA A 78 -7.45 -0.58 -29.81
CA ALA A 78 -7.75 -1.69 -28.91
C ALA A 78 -9.17 -2.19 -29.14
N GLU A 79 -9.32 -3.49 -29.32
CA GLU A 79 -10.62 -4.13 -29.41
C GLU A 79 -11.08 -4.72 -28.08
N CYS A 80 -12.37 -5.05 -27.96
CA CYS A 80 -12.97 -5.59 -26.73
C CYS A 80 -12.22 -6.82 -26.20
N ARG A 81 -11.83 -7.74 -27.10
CA ARG A 81 -11.13 -8.98 -26.75
C ARG A 81 -9.68 -8.77 -26.33
N ASP A 82 -9.10 -7.63 -26.70
CA ASP A 82 -7.73 -7.30 -26.32
C ASP A 82 -7.62 -7.07 -24.81
N CYS A 83 -8.73 -6.64 -24.18
CA CYS A 83 -8.83 -6.45 -22.74
C CYS A 83 -9.59 -7.60 -22.05
N HIS A 84 -10.65 -8.10 -22.68
CA HIS A 84 -11.58 -9.05 -22.04
C HIS A 84 -11.42 -10.50 -22.50
N LEU A 85 -10.63 -10.80 -23.53
CA LEU A 85 -10.59 -12.12 -24.20
C LEU A 85 -11.98 -12.55 -24.70
N GLY A 86 -12.30 -13.85 -24.65
CA GLY A 86 -13.54 -14.40 -25.22
C GLY A 86 -13.48 -14.65 -26.73
N ASN A 87 -14.64 -14.90 -27.35
CA ASN A 87 -14.78 -15.20 -28.78
C ASN A 87 -15.68 -14.17 -29.49
N GLY A 88 -15.08 -13.09 -29.99
CA GLY A 88 -15.81 -12.03 -30.70
C GLY A 88 -16.20 -12.32 -32.14
N ARG A 89 -16.15 -13.60 -32.56
CA ARG A 89 -16.78 -14.10 -33.79
C ARG A 89 -17.97 -15.01 -33.51
N ALA A 90 -18.24 -15.36 -32.25
CA ALA A 90 -19.42 -16.14 -31.88
C ALA A 90 -20.65 -15.23 -31.84
N THR A 91 -21.74 -15.70 -32.44
CA THR A 91 -23.06 -15.05 -32.40
C THR A 91 -23.90 -15.47 -31.19
N ASP A 92 -23.59 -16.65 -30.64
CA ASP A 92 -24.18 -17.17 -29.42
C ASP A 92 -23.52 -16.53 -28.18
N LYS A 93 -24.34 -16.12 -27.22
CA LYS A 93 -23.91 -15.41 -26.02
C LYS A 93 -22.92 -16.22 -25.18
N ASP A 94 -23.20 -17.50 -24.96
CA ASP A 94 -22.40 -18.32 -24.04
C ASP A 94 -21.06 -18.69 -24.68
N LYS A 95 -21.06 -18.98 -25.99
CA LYS A 95 -19.82 -19.16 -26.78
C LYS A 95 -18.99 -17.89 -26.88
N ALA A 96 -19.61 -16.71 -27.00
CA ALA A 96 -18.90 -15.44 -27.07
C ALA A 96 -18.19 -15.10 -25.75
N HIS A 97 -18.85 -15.36 -24.62
CA HIS A 97 -18.31 -15.08 -23.28
C HIS A 97 -17.45 -16.21 -22.69
N GLN A 98 -17.31 -17.35 -23.38
CA GLN A 98 -16.48 -18.44 -22.91
C GLN A 98 -15.02 -17.99 -22.78
N GLY A 99 -14.46 -18.11 -21.57
CA GLY A 99 -13.09 -17.68 -21.27
C GLY A 99 -12.91 -16.16 -21.20
N MET A 100 -14.00 -15.38 -21.22
CA MET A 100 -13.94 -13.94 -21.01
C MET A 100 -13.50 -13.61 -19.59
N LEU A 101 -12.59 -12.65 -19.49
CA LEU A 101 -12.08 -12.12 -18.26
C LEU A 101 -13.11 -11.23 -17.58
N LYS A 102 -13.17 -11.34 -16.26
CA LYS A 102 -14.12 -10.61 -15.41
C LYS A 102 -13.43 -10.14 -14.14
N MET A 103 -13.94 -9.03 -13.62
CA MET A 103 -13.71 -8.62 -12.23
C MET A 103 -13.96 -9.80 -11.28
N LEU A 104 -13.08 -9.96 -10.30
CA LEU A 104 -13.20 -10.93 -9.23
C LEU A 104 -13.79 -10.24 -8.00
N ILE A 105 -14.84 -10.83 -7.44
CA ILE A 105 -15.45 -10.36 -6.20
C ILE A 105 -15.02 -11.33 -5.11
N ILE A 106 -14.31 -10.82 -4.11
CA ILE A 106 -13.75 -11.62 -3.04
C ILE A 106 -14.63 -11.46 -1.81
N GLY A 107 -15.10 -12.58 -1.25
CA GLY A 107 -15.81 -12.58 0.03
C GLY A 107 -14.87 -12.49 1.22
N ASP A 108 -15.46 -12.36 2.41
CA ASP A 108 -14.71 -12.29 3.67
C ASP A 108 -13.91 -13.57 3.96
N GLU A 109 -14.44 -14.72 3.50
CA GLU A 109 -13.87 -16.06 3.63
C GLU A 109 -12.92 -16.43 2.47
N ALA A 110 -12.44 -15.43 1.71
CA ALA A 110 -11.52 -15.59 0.57
C ALA A 110 -12.08 -16.40 -0.60
N GLU A 111 -13.39 -16.57 -0.68
CA GLU A 111 -14.11 -17.23 -1.76
C GLU A 111 -14.42 -16.28 -2.92
N LEU A 112 -14.54 -16.84 -4.13
CA LEU A 112 -14.99 -16.08 -5.29
C LEU A 112 -16.52 -15.99 -5.29
N LYS A 113 -17.03 -14.78 -5.19
CA LYS A 113 -18.46 -14.51 -5.25
C LYS A 113 -18.96 -14.36 -6.71
N PRO A 114 -20.18 -14.83 -7.02
CA PRO A 114 -20.75 -14.66 -8.36
C PRO A 114 -21.01 -13.19 -8.69
N ARG A 115 -20.43 -12.70 -9.80
CA ARG A 115 -20.59 -11.30 -10.24
C ARG A 115 -22.05 -10.86 -10.33
N LYS A 116 -22.91 -11.68 -10.92
CA LYS A 116 -24.33 -11.32 -11.18
C LYS A 116 -25.14 -11.08 -9.90
N THR A 117 -24.75 -11.67 -8.78
CA THR A 117 -25.42 -11.49 -7.49
C THR A 117 -25.18 -10.09 -6.92
N PHE A 118 -23.95 -9.59 -7.03
CA PHE A 118 -23.53 -8.34 -6.39
C PHE A 118 -23.48 -7.14 -7.35
N TYR A 119 -23.27 -7.40 -8.65
CA TYR A 119 -23.30 -6.40 -9.71
C TYR A 119 -24.10 -6.94 -10.89
N PRO A 120 -25.45 -6.87 -10.83
CA PRO A 120 -26.27 -7.19 -12.00
C PRO A 120 -26.00 -6.23 -13.16
N SER A 121 -25.62 -4.97 -12.87
CA SER A 121 -25.35 -3.90 -13.84
C SER A 121 -23.85 -3.57 -13.98
N SER A 122 -23.52 -2.49 -14.71
CA SER A 122 -22.15 -1.97 -14.83
C SER A 122 -21.56 -1.53 -13.48
N LEU A 123 -20.26 -1.72 -13.28
CA LEU A 123 -19.57 -1.23 -12.08
C LEU A 123 -19.52 0.31 -12.10
N GLN A 124 -20.06 0.95 -11.07
CA GLN A 124 -20.06 2.40 -10.92
C GLN A 124 -19.66 2.79 -9.49
N PRO A 125 -18.88 3.88 -9.31
CA PRO A 125 -18.64 4.43 -8.00
C PRO A 125 -19.95 4.94 -7.38
N THR A 126 -20.19 4.58 -6.12
CA THR A 126 -21.44 4.82 -5.38
C THR A 126 -21.17 5.03 -3.89
N GLY A 127 -22.01 5.85 -3.23
CA GLY A 127 -21.90 6.13 -1.79
C GLY A 127 -20.91 7.24 -1.44
N PRO A 128 -20.98 7.77 -0.20
CA PRO A 128 -20.17 8.92 0.21
C PRO A 128 -18.75 8.55 0.66
N ASN A 129 -18.53 7.31 1.12
CA ASN A 129 -17.21 6.87 1.59
C ASN A 129 -16.34 6.45 0.39
N ARG A 130 -15.29 7.23 0.16
CA ARG A 130 -14.40 7.08 -0.99
C ARG A 130 -13.52 5.83 -0.93
N LEU A 131 -13.28 5.25 0.25
CA LEU A 131 -12.52 4.00 0.39
C LEU A 131 -13.31 2.80 -0.14
N PHE A 132 -14.64 2.86 -0.08
CA PHE A 132 -15.54 1.76 -0.47
C PHE A 132 -16.44 2.10 -1.65
N GLU A 133 -16.17 3.16 -2.42
CA GLU A 133 -17.06 3.63 -3.48
C GLU A 133 -17.30 2.61 -4.62
N LEU A 134 -16.38 1.67 -4.83
CA LEU A 134 -16.54 0.60 -5.82
C LEU A 134 -17.08 -0.71 -5.24
N ILE A 135 -17.13 -0.91 -3.92
CA ILE A 135 -17.74 -2.08 -3.25
C ILE A 135 -19.27 -2.09 -3.47
N PRO A 136 -19.97 -3.24 -3.51
CA PRO A 136 -21.39 -3.23 -3.81
C PRO A 136 -22.14 -2.61 -2.64
N LYS A 137 -23.32 -2.04 -2.90
CA LYS A 137 -24.20 -1.53 -1.85
C LYS A 137 -25.59 -2.12 -2.00
N MET A 138 -26.18 -2.48 -0.87
CA MET A 138 -27.59 -2.83 -0.78
C MET A 138 -28.34 -1.60 -0.29
N ALA A 139 -29.38 -1.20 -1.03
CA ALA A 139 -30.31 -0.20 -0.54
C ALA A 139 -31.06 -0.79 0.66
N ILE A 140 -31.14 -0.01 1.73
CA ILE A 140 -31.96 -0.31 2.92
C ILE A 140 -32.79 0.93 3.24
N ASP A 141 -33.89 0.79 3.97
CA ASP A 141 -34.76 1.92 4.30
C ASP A 141 -33.96 3.03 5.01
N GLY A 142 -33.81 4.17 4.34
CA GLY A 142 -33.06 5.32 4.83
C GLY A 142 -31.58 5.41 4.41
N GLY A 143 -31.06 4.50 3.57
CA GLY A 143 -29.68 4.62 3.08
C GLY A 143 -29.12 3.41 2.33
N PHE A 144 -27.83 3.16 2.52
CA PHE A 144 -27.10 2.04 1.93
C PHE A 144 -26.33 1.27 3.00
N ARG A 145 -26.27 -0.05 2.84
CA ARG A 145 -25.41 -0.95 3.61
C ARG A 145 -24.40 -1.61 2.67
N TYR A 146 -23.17 -1.79 3.16
CA TYR A 146 -22.20 -2.68 2.52
C TYR A 146 -22.62 -4.13 2.79
N PRO A 147 -22.70 -5.01 1.77
CA PRO A 147 -22.88 -6.43 2.00
C PRO A 147 -21.66 -6.94 2.78
N TYR A 148 -21.89 -7.52 3.96
CA TYR A 148 -20.83 -8.17 4.75
C TYR A 148 -20.18 -9.31 3.96
N GLU A 149 -20.85 -9.80 2.93
CA GLU A 149 -20.40 -10.91 2.10
C GLU A 149 -19.30 -10.52 1.09
N VAL A 150 -18.95 -9.23 0.95
CA VAL A 150 -17.95 -8.76 -0.02
C VAL A 150 -16.86 -7.96 0.67
N ARG A 151 -15.65 -8.55 0.68
CA ARG A 151 -14.44 -7.95 1.23
C ARG A 151 -13.84 -6.90 0.30
N THR A 152 -13.61 -7.29 -0.96
CA THR A 152 -12.90 -6.47 -1.94
C THR A 152 -13.16 -6.94 -3.37
N ILE A 153 -12.62 -6.17 -4.31
CA ILE A 153 -12.69 -6.41 -5.75
C ILE A 153 -11.28 -6.48 -6.30
N LEU A 154 -11.00 -7.52 -7.07
CA LEU A 154 -9.76 -7.62 -7.84
C LEU A 154 -10.06 -7.52 -9.33
N TRP A 155 -9.09 -6.97 -10.05
CA TRP A 155 -9.18 -6.84 -11.48
C TRP A 155 -8.80 -8.11 -12.21
N HIS A 156 -9.08 -8.11 -13.51
CA HIS A 156 -8.99 -9.30 -14.32
C HIS A 156 -7.56 -9.62 -14.78
N ASP A 157 -6.56 -8.86 -14.35
CA ASP A 157 -5.13 -9.19 -14.48
C ASP A 157 -4.64 -10.08 -13.32
N ARG A 158 -5.57 -10.59 -12.50
CA ARG A 158 -5.31 -11.52 -11.41
C ARG A 158 -5.65 -12.94 -11.78
N ASN A 159 -4.89 -13.86 -11.21
CA ASN A 159 -5.19 -15.26 -11.26
C ASN A 159 -6.36 -15.57 -10.28
N PRO A 160 -7.49 -16.13 -10.73
CA PRO A 160 -8.66 -16.37 -9.87
C PRO A 160 -8.42 -17.43 -8.79
N GLU A 161 -7.40 -18.27 -8.95
CA GLU A 161 -7.04 -19.27 -7.95
C GLU A 161 -6.21 -18.65 -6.82
N THR A 162 -5.16 -17.91 -7.19
CA THR A 162 -4.19 -17.39 -6.22
C THR A 162 -4.46 -15.96 -5.76
N TYR A 163 -5.30 -15.22 -6.48
CA TYR A 163 -5.55 -13.78 -6.36
C TYR A 163 -4.33 -12.89 -6.64
N ASN A 164 -3.19 -13.47 -6.99
CA ASN A 164 -1.98 -12.73 -7.29
C ASN A 164 -1.99 -12.18 -8.73
N PHE A 165 -1.11 -11.22 -9.02
CA PHE A 165 -0.88 -10.74 -10.38
C PHE A 165 -0.43 -11.90 -11.29
N ASP A 166 -1.08 -12.02 -12.45
CA ASP A 166 -0.82 -13.09 -13.41
C ASP A 166 -0.09 -12.53 -14.65
N PRO A 167 1.23 -12.74 -14.77
CA PRO A 167 2.00 -12.19 -15.87
C PRO A 167 1.66 -12.83 -17.23
N GLU A 168 1.17 -14.07 -17.27
CA GLU A 168 0.75 -14.72 -18.51
C GLU A 168 -0.56 -14.15 -19.00
N LEU A 169 -1.47 -13.88 -18.06
CA LEU A 169 -2.73 -13.22 -18.37
C LEU A 169 -2.51 -11.78 -18.85
N ALA A 170 -1.68 -11.02 -18.14
CA ALA A 170 -1.30 -9.67 -18.52
C ALA A 170 -0.62 -9.64 -19.91
N GLN A 171 0.19 -10.66 -20.25
CA GLN A 171 0.82 -10.76 -21.57
C GLN A 171 -0.19 -10.92 -22.72
N LYS A 172 -1.33 -11.56 -22.44
CA LYS A 172 -2.44 -11.72 -23.40
C LYS A 172 -3.30 -10.48 -23.52
N THR A 173 -3.30 -9.61 -22.50
CA THR A 173 -4.10 -8.38 -22.46
C THR A 173 -3.22 -7.13 -22.57
N CYS A 174 -2.97 -6.42 -21.47
CA CYS A 174 -2.26 -5.14 -21.46
C CYS A 174 -0.85 -5.22 -22.06
N GLY A 175 -0.16 -6.35 -21.93
CA GLY A 175 1.19 -6.59 -22.43
C GLY A 175 1.27 -7.08 -23.88
N ARG A 176 0.15 -7.21 -24.60
CA ARG A 176 0.16 -7.61 -26.01
C ARG A 176 0.90 -6.59 -26.88
N SER A 177 1.28 -7.03 -28.08
CA SER A 177 1.83 -6.13 -29.10
C SER A 177 0.85 -5.00 -29.42
N GLY A 178 1.35 -3.76 -29.44
CA GLY A 178 0.55 -2.55 -29.69
C GLY A 178 -0.12 -1.95 -28.44
N CYS A 179 0.07 -2.54 -27.25
CA CYS A 179 -0.40 -1.97 -25.98
C CYS A 179 0.79 -1.57 -25.09
N HIS A 180 1.12 -2.37 -24.07
CA HIS A 180 2.14 -2.08 -23.07
C HIS A 180 3.15 -3.24 -22.84
N PRO A 181 3.73 -3.84 -23.90
CA PRO A 181 4.65 -4.98 -23.75
C PRO A 181 5.90 -4.62 -22.94
N GLU A 182 6.45 -3.43 -23.14
CA GLU A 182 7.63 -2.95 -22.41
C GLU A 182 7.34 -2.69 -20.92
N GLN A 183 6.18 -2.09 -20.60
CA GLN A 183 5.80 -1.83 -19.22
C GLN A 183 5.53 -3.14 -18.48
N LEU A 184 4.97 -4.16 -19.14
CA LEU A 184 4.83 -5.49 -18.54
C LEU A 184 6.21 -6.11 -18.27
N GLN A 185 7.14 -6.02 -19.23
CA GLN A 185 8.51 -6.53 -19.05
C GLN A 185 9.19 -5.84 -17.86
N GLN A 186 9.04 -4.52 -17.73
CA GLN A 186 9.52 -3.74 -16.59
C GLN A 186 8.88 -4.22 -15.28
N PHE A 187 7.55 -4.23 -15.20
CA PHE A 187 6.79 -4.55 -13.99
C PHE A 187 7.17 -5.90 -13.39
N LYS A 188 7.33 -6.92 -14.24
CA LYS A 188 7.74 -8.29 -13.87
C LYS A 188 9.12 -8.38 -13.20
N THR A 189 9.92 -7.32 -13.20
CA THR A 189 11.27 -7.26 -12.58
C THR A 189 11.32 -6.37 -11.32
N THR A 190 10.23 -5.68 -10.99
CA THR A 190 10.19 -4.74 -9.86
C THR A 190 9.86 -5.45 -8.55
N ILE A 191 10.14 -4.80 -7.42
CA ILE A 191 9.77 -5.34 -6.09
C ILE A 191 8.24 -5.47 -5.99
N MET A 192 7.51 -4.50 -6.53
CA MET A 192 6.04 -4.47 -6.54
C MET A 192 5.47 -5.63 -7.36
N GLY A 193 5.81 -5.72 -8.65
CA GLY A 193 5.22 -6.71 -9.54
C GLY A 193 5.56 -8.16 -9.20
N ARG A 194 6.74 -8.41 -8.60
CA ARG A 194 7.15 -9.76 -8.18
C ARG A 194 6.72 -10.13 -6.77
N ASN A 195 6.05 -9.22 -6.05
CA ASN A 195 5.78 -9.38 -4.63
C ASN A 195 7.03 -9.75 -3.80
N PHE A 196 8.16 -9.12 -4.10
CA PHE A 196 9.47 -9.59 -3.62
C PHE A 196 9.57 -9.64 -2.09
N ARG A 197 9.12 -8.57 -1.41
CA ARG A 197 9.29 -8.44 0.05
C ARG A 197 8.51 -9.47 0.84
N GLN A 198 7.31 -9.83 0.39
CA GLN A 198 6.55 -10.88 1.08
C GLN A 198 7.16 -12.25 0.79
N ARG A 199 7.47 -12.56 -0.47
CA ARG A 199 8.07 -13.86 -0.83
C ARG A 199 9.40 -14.15 -0.13
N THR A 200 10.12 -13.11 0.30
CA THR A 200 11.33 -13.29 1.10
C THR A 200 11.08 -13.69 2.55
N MET A 201 9.89 -13.45 3.13
CA MET A 201 9.57 -13.80 4.52
C MET A 201 9.22 -15.29 4.62
N ARG A 202 10.21 -16.16 4.79
CA ARG A 202 10.02 -17.62 4.66
C ARG A 202 9.39 -18.24 5.90
N THR A 203 9.77 -17.76 7.08
CA THR A 203 9.22 -18.17 8.38
C THR A 203 8.99 -16.93 9.24
N TRP A 204 8.57 -17.12 10.49
CA TRP A 204 8.48 -16.04 11.46
C TRP A 204 9.84 -15.43 11.84
N LEU A 205 10.96 -16.07 11.53
CA LEU A 205 12.29 -15.60 11.93
C LEU A 205 13.20 -15.35 10.72
N ASP A 206 13.05 -16.12 9.65
CA ASP A 206 13.98 -16.10 8.52
C ASP A 206 13.47 -15.30 7.32
N PRO A 207 14.34 -14.52 6.64
CA PRO A 207 15.68 -14.08 7.04
C PRO A 207 15.67 -12.71 7.76
N TYR A 208 14.51 -12.07 7.88
CA TYR A 208 14.38 -10.68 8.33
C TYR A 208 13.56 -10.52 9.61
N GLY A 209 13.50 -11.56 10.44
CA GLY A 209 12.72 -11.58 11.67
C GLY A 209 11.20 -11.57 11.44
N PRO A 210 10.42 -11.56 12.53
CA PRO A 210 8.96 -11.55 12.44
C PRO A 210 8.49 -10.23 11.85
N HIS A 211 7.35 -10.24 11.16
CA HIS A 211 6.78 -9.06 10.51
C HIS A 211 5.27 -9.01 10.74
N ASN A 212 4.71 -7.80 10.82
CA ASN A 212 3.27 -7.57 10.98
C ASN A 212 2.39 -8.38 10.00
N CYS A 213 2.80 -8.53 8.74
CA CYS A 213 2.04 -9.28 7.72
C CYS A 213 2.15 -10.80 7.86
N GLY A 214 2.98 -11.32 8.76
CA GLY A 214 3.31 -12.74 8.83
C GLY A 214 4.26 -13.19 7.72
N PRO A 215 4.60 -14.50 7.68
CA PRO A 215 5.41 -15.09 6.62
C PRO A 215 4.62 -15.22 5.31
N SER A 216 5.31 -15.55 4.23
CA SER A 216 4.70 -16.05 3.00
C SER A 216 4.29 -17.50 3.20
N PHE A 217 3.00 -17.70 3.46
CA PHE A 217 2.45 -19.00 3.83
C PHE A 217 2.53 -20.01 2.69
N ALA A 218 2.26 -19.60 1.45
CA ALA A 218 2.24 -20.51 0.29
C ALA A 218 2.52 -19.83 -1.07
N ASP A 219 3.16 -18.64 -1.12
CA ASP A 219 3.45 -17.96 -2.41
C ASP A 219 4.67 -18.59 -3.09
N LEU A 220 4.82 -18.33 -4.39
CA LEU A 220 6.02 -18.70 -5.13
C LEU A 220 7.29 -18.13 -4.47
N PRO A 221 8.44 -18.80 -4.57
CA PRO A 221 9.69 -18.27 -4.09
C PRO A 221 10.05 -16.94 -4.78
N PRO A 222 10.86 -16.08 -4.13
CA PRO A 222 11.30 -14.83 -4.73
C PRO A 222 12.17 -15.12 -5.98
N SER A 223 11.85 -14.48 -7.10
CA SER A 223 12.56 -14.65 -8.38
C SER A 223 13.04 -13.32 -8.93
N GLU A 224 14.00 -13.33 -9.86
CA GLU A 224 14.43 -12.12 -10.57
C GLU A 224 13.37 -11.58 -11.53
N ILE A 225 12.62 -12.48 -12.16
CA ILE A 225 11.53 -12.18 -13.09
C ILE A 225 10.33 -13.01 -12.67
N LEU A 226 9.16 -12.38 -12.52
CA LEU A 226 7.91 -13.11 -12.30
C LEU A 226 7.46 -13.73 -13.63
N THR A 227 7.39 -15.06 -13.71
CA THR A 227 6.96 -15.76 -14.94
C THR A 227 5.56 -16.32 -14.86
N ALA A 228 5.04 -16.61 -13.66
CA ALA A 228 3.72 -17.17 -13.44
C ALA A 228 3.15 -16.76 -12.07
N ALA A 229 1.84 -17.01 -11.88
CA ALA A 229 1.19 -17.03 -10.57
C ALA A 229 0.96 -18.49 -10.14
N GLY A 230 1.10 -18.79 -8.86
CA GLY A 230 0.94 -20.15 -8.34
C GLY A 230 1.12 -20.21 -6.82
N PHE A 231 1.05 -21.43 -6.29
CA PHE A 231 1.39 -21.72 -4.90
C PHE A 231 2.65 -22.58 -4.81
N ASP A 232 3.45 -22.33 -3.79
CA ASP A 232 4.58 -23.16 -3.38
C ASP A 232 4.51 -23.36 -1.86
N TYR A 233 4.62 -24.61 -1.41
CA TYR A 233 4.41 -24.98 -0.01
C TYR A 233 5.71 -25.18 0.77
N ALA A 234 6.88 -24.88 0.20
CA ALA A 234 8.16 -25.05 0.89
C ALA A 234 8.24 -24.22 2.18
N ASN A 235 7.71 -22.99 2.17
CA ASN A 235 7.59 -22.18 3.39
C ASN A 235 6.60 -22.79 4.37
N THR A 236 5.46 -23.33 3.89
CA THR A 236 4.47 -24.01 4.74
C THR A 236 5.12 -25.13 5.55
N GLU A 237 5.95 -25.97 4.91
CA GLU A 237 6.63 -27.07 5.60
C GLU A 237 7.60 -26.57 6.67
N ARG A 238 8.31 -25.47 6.42
CA ARG A 238 9.21 -24.86 7.42
C ARG A 238 8.43 -24.29 8.59
N ILE A 239 7.33 -23.57 8.31
CA ILE A 239 6.46 -23.02 9.35
C ILE A 239 5.90 -24.13 10.24
N ARG A 240 5.51 -25.29 9.69
CA ARG A 240 5.05 -26.45 10.47
C ARG A 240 6.10 -26.99 11.44
N GLN A 241 7.37 -26.99 11.03
CA GLN A 241 8.47 -27.45 11.89
C GLN A 241 8.63 -26.56 13.13
N ASP A 242 8.27 -25.28 13.01
CA ASP A 242 8.36 -24.26 14.06
C ASP A 242 7.05 -24.10 14.88
N LEU A 243 6.01 -24.88 14.60
CA LEU A 243 4.68 -24.72 15.21
C LEU A 243 4.34 -25.88 16.16
N ASN A 244 3.64 -25.57 17.25
CA ASN A 244 3.12 -26.57 18.19
C ASN A 244 1.72 -27.09 17.82
N LEU A 245 1.11 -26.52 16.78
CA LEU A 245 -0.22 -26.86 16.28
C LEU A 245 -0.14 -27.39 14.83
N PRO A 246 -1.10 -28.22 14.40
CA PRO A 246 -1.24 -28.57 12.98
C PRO A 246 -1.49 -27.33 12.12
N PHE A 247 -0.86 -27.28 10.95
CA PHE A 247 -1.10 -26.24 9.95
C PHE A 247 -1.15 -26.86 8.55
N THR A 248 -2.33 -26.99 7.95
CA THR A 248 -2.51 -27.72 6.67
C THR A 248 -2.13 -26.86 5.46
N SER A 249 -1.92 -27.51 4.31
CA SER A 249 -1.62 -26.78 3.06
C SER A 249 -2.82 -25.95 2.60
N GLN A 250 -4.04 -26.41 2.89
CA GLN A 250 -5.26 -25.65 2.62
C GLN A 250 -5.32 -24.37 3.45
N GLN A 251 -5.06 -24.46 4.76
CA GLN A 251 -4.99 -23.30 5.66
C GLN A 251 -3.94 -22.29 5.18
N ALA A 252 -2.77 -22.76 4.72
CA ALA A 252 -1.72 -21.90 4.17
C ALA A 252 -2.13 -21.24 2.85
N ARG A 253 -2.77 -22.00 1.96
CA ARG A 253 -3.31 -21.53 0.68
C ARG A 253 -4.31 -20.40 0.89
N ASP A 254 -5.29 -20.60 1.76
CA ASP A 254 -6.35 -19.62 1.97
C ASP A 254 -5.79 -18.33 2.59
N LYS A 255 -4.87 -18.46 3.56
CA LYS A 255 -4.15 -17.29 4.11
C LYS A 255 -3.40 -16.53 3.02
N GLN A 256 -2.64 -17.25 2.19
CA GLN A 256 -1.87 -16.64 1.11
C GLN A 256 -2.77 -15.92 0.09
N ARG A 257 -3.97 -16.45 -0.21
CA ARG A 257 -4.94 -15.81 -1.12
C ARG A 257 -5.36 -14.44 -0.61
N ILE A 258 -5.69 -14.30 0.68
CA ILE A 258 -6.00 -12.98 1.26
C ILE A 258 -4.78 -12.07 1.31
N CYS A 259 -3.59 -12.59 1.60
CA CYS A 259 -2.38 -11.77 1.46
C CYS A 259 -2.23 -11.23 0.03
N ASN A 260 -2.56 -12.04 -0.98
CA ASN A 260 -2.45 -11.68 -2.39
C ASN A 260 -3.45 -10.62 -2.85
N THR A 261 -4.58 -10.42 -2.15
CA THR A 261 -5.50 -9.31 -2.47
C THR A 261 -4.83 -7.94 -2.28
N CYS A 262 -3.79 -7.88 -1.46
CA CYS A 262 -3.02 -6.66 -1.18
C CYS A 262 -1.79 -6.47 -2.09
N HIS A 263 -1.43 -7.45 -2.92
CA HIS A 263 -0.31 -7.30 -3.86
C HIS A 263 -0.81 -6.66 -5.13
N ALA A 264 -0.03 -5.83 -5.82
CA ALA A 264 -0.51 -5.03 -6.95
C ALA A 264 -0.40 -5.77 -8.31
N GLY A 265 -1.38 -5.53 -9.18
CA GLY A 265 -1.33 -5.75 -10.62
C GLY A 265 -1.32 -4.42 -11.38
N CYS A 266 -1.32 -4.48 -12.71
CA CYS A 266 -1.29 -3.28 -13.56
C CYS A 266 -2.58 -2.46 -13.38
N LEU A 267 -3.73 -3.15 -13.32
CA LEU A 267 -5.03 -2.49 -13.29
C LEU A 267 -5.31 -1.82 -11.96
N ASP A 268 -4.65 -2.21 -10.87
CA ASP A 268 -4.91 -1.64 -9.54
C ASP A 268 -4.54 -0.17 -9.45
N CYS A 269 -3.51 0.24 -10.19
CA CYS A 269 -3.03 1.62 -10.23
C CYS A 269 -3.63 2.41 -11.41
N HIS A 270 -3.97 1.71 -12.51
CA HIS A 270 -4.30 2.36 -13.77
C HIS A 270 -5.78 2.32 -14.14
N PHE A 271 -6.57 1.35 -13.66
CA PHE A 271 -7.99 1.31 -13.96
C PHE A 271 -8.78 2.23 -13.02
N ALA A 272 -9.47 3.21 -13.62
CA ALA A 272 -10.06 4.33 -12.89
C ALA A 272 -11.48 4.64 -13.39
N PRO A 273 -12.42 3.68 -13.25
CA PRO A 273 -13.78 3.83 -13.75
C PRO A 273 -14.49 5.03 -13.11
N ARG A 274 -15.40 5.67 -13.85
CA ARG A 274 -16.25 6.76 -13.36
C ARG A 274 -17.67 6.61 -13.88
N ALA A 275 -18.61 7.32 -13.25
CA ALA A 275 -19.98 7.47 -13.75
C ALA A 275 -19.99 7.76 -15.25
N GLY A 276 -20.62 6.87 -16.03
CA GLY A 276 -20.71 6.96 -17.50
C GLY A 276 -19.43 6.65 -18.29
N GLN A 277 -18.31 6.35 -17.63
CA GLN A 277 -17.02 6.03 -18.25
C GLN A 277 -16.40 4.77 -17.61
N PRO A 278 -16.96 3.57 -17.88
CA PRO A 278 -16.52 2.33 -17.25
C PRO A 278 -15.14 1.84 -17.73
N HIS A 279 -14.65 2.26 -18.91
CA HIS A 279 -13.35 1.84 -19.46
C HIS A 279 -12.26 2.89 -19.31
N ARG A 280 -12.34 3.73 -18.27
CA ARG A 280 -11.38 4.81 -18.06
C ARG A 280 -10.10 4.32 -17.41
N PHE A 281 -8.96 4.77 -17.93
CA PHE A 281 -7.64 4.50 -17.36
C PHE A 281 -6.87 5.79 -17.04
N ALA A 282 -6.02 5.73 -16.02
CA ALA A 282 -5.12 6.80 -15.64
C ALA A 282 -3.71 6.49 -16.15
N LYS A 283 -3.11 7.38 -16.95
CA LYS A 283 -1.71 7.26 -17.36
C LYS A 283 -0.76 7.35 -16.17
N THR A 284 -1.03 8.31 -15.27
CA THR A 284 -0.31 8.48 -14.01
C THR A 284 -1.23 8.10 -12.87
N PRO A 285 -0.85 7.14 -12.01
CA PRO A 285 -1.62 6.77 -10.83
C PRO A 285 -1.85 7.96 -9.91
N LYS A 286 -3.08 8.08 -9.39
CA LYS A 286 -3.42 9.04 -8.33
C LYS A 286 -3.11 8.46 -6.95
N SER A 287 -3.00 9.33 -5.94
CA SER A 287 -2.78 8.88 -4.55
C SER A 287 -3.81 7.85 -4.11
N GLU A 288 -5.10 8.05 -4.43
CA GLU A 288 -6.17 7.12 -4.03
C GLU A 288 -6.03 5.73 -4.67
N SER A 289 -5.38 5.64 -5.84
CA SER A 289 -5.15 4.34 -6.49
C SER A 289 -4.11 3.49 -5.75
N CYS A 290 -3.15 4.14 -5.09
CA CYS A 290 -2.22 3.47 -4.18
C CYS A 290 -2.96 2.86 -2.98
N SER A 291 -4.12 3.42 -2.65
CA SER A 291 -4.98 3.04 -1.52
C SER A 291 -6.25 2.28 -1.94
N GLY A 292 -6.24 1.62 -3.10
CA GLY A 292 -7.31 0.69 -3.53
C GLY A 292 -8.39 1.29 -4.42
N PHE A 293 -8.45 2.62 -4.56
CA PHE A 293 -9.37 3.33 -5.47
C PHE A 293 -10.85 2.96 -5.28
N GLY A 294 -11.33 2.93 -4.03
CA GLY A 294 -12.73 2.62 -3.74
C GLY A 294 -13.06 1.13 -3.57
N ARG A 295 -12.09 0.23 -3.72
CA ARG A 295 -12.29 -1.23 -3.58
C ARG A 295 -12.07 -1.74 -2.16
N GLY A 296 -12.20 -0.86 -1.19
CA GLY A 296 -11.74 -1.09 0.17
C GLY A 296 -10.23 -0.94 0.31
N SER A 297 -9.76 -1.25 1.51
CA SER A 297 -8.35 -1.27 1.86
C SER A 297 -7.61 -2.36 1.07
N MET A 298 -6.63 -1.98 0.24
CA MET A 298 -5.90 -2.94 -0.59
C MET A 298 -4.39 -2.92 -0.34
N CYS A 299 -3.70 -1.80 -0.56
CA CYS A 299 -2.23 -1.77 -0.50
C CYS A 299 -1.76 -0.80 0.57
N HIS A 300 -1.88 0.50 0.29
CA HIS A 300 -1.40 1.55 1.17
C HIS A 300 -2.38 1.82 2.32
N SER A 301 -3.67 2.07 2.08
CA SER A 301 -4.73 2.17 3.12
C SER A 301 -5.04 0.89 3.90
N GLY A 302 -4.16 -0.11 3.85
CA GLY A 302 -4.24 -1.36 4.58
C GLY A 302 -2.98 -1.64 5.38
N SER A 303 -2.56 -2.90 5.46
CA SER A 303 -1.50 -3.31 6.38
C SER A 303 -0.18 -2.53 6.26
N MET A 304 0.12 -1.92 5.10
CA MET A 304 1.35 -1.14 4.88
C MET A 304 1.32 0.28 5.47
N GLU A 305 0.24 1.05 5.35
CA GLU A 305 0.14 2.34 6.06
C GLU A 305 -0.29 2.15 7.51
N SER A 306 -1.15 1.17 7.82
CA SER A 306 -1.62 0.90 9.19
C SER A 306 -0.46 0.65 10.16
N ARG A 307 0.62 0.05 9.68
CA ARG A 307 1.84 -0.18 10.48
C ARG A 307 2.75 1.05 10.58
N ARG A 308 2.57 2.09 9.76
CA ARG A 308 3.46 3.28 9.69
C ARG A 308 2.86 4.56 10.26
N GLY A 309 1.56 4.58 10.53
CA GLY A 309 0.88 5.75 11.09
C GLY A 309 -0.26 6.31 10.26
N GLU A 310 -0.50 5.81 9.04
CA GLU A 310 -1.55 6.26 8.12
C GLU A 310 -1.62 7.78 7.88
N THR A 311 -2.56 8.21 7.03
CA THR A 311 -3.03 9.61 6.87
C THR A 311 -2.30 10.53 5.89
N TYR A 312 -1.74 10.00 4.79
CA TYR A 312 -1.42 10.86 3.63
C TYR A 312 -2.72 11.48 3.04
N ILE A 313 -3.65 10.61 2.62
CA ILE A 313 -4.94 11.01 2.04
C ILE A 313 -5.91 11.50 3.12
N GLY A 314 -5.85 10.92 4.33
CA GLY A 314 -6.74 11.23 5.45
C GLY A 314 -8.19 10.78 5.23
N THR A 315 -9.08 11.33 6.06
CA THR A 315 -10.55 11.14 6.00
C THR A 315 -10.98 9.67 5.90
N ASP A 316 -11.62 9.28 4.80
CA ASP A 316 -12.13 7.92 4.56
C ASP A 316 -11.02 6.89 4.38
N TYR A 317 -9.82 7.34 4.00
CA TYR A 317 -8.64 6.51 3.76
C TYR A 317 -7.73 6.38 4.99
N ALA A 318 -8.16 6.94 6.12
CA ALA A 318 -7.45 6.86 7.39
C ALA A 318 -8.10 5.86 8.34
N ILE A 319 -7.29 5.32 9.24
CA ILE A 319 -7.68 4.46 10.33
C ILE A 319 -7.07 5.06 11.61
N PRO A 320 -7.87 5.50 12.58
CA PRO A 320 -9.32 5.65 12.52
C PRO A 320 -9.79 6.60 11.40
N SER A 321 -10.99 6.34 10.88
CA SER A 321 -11.60 7.20 9.86
C SER A 321 -11.78 8.63 10.39
N GLY A 322 -11.58 9.61 9.51
CA GLY A 322 -11.74 11.03 9.84
C GLY A 322 -10.47 11.73 10.32
N MET A 323 -9.32 11.05 10.38
CA MET A 323 -8.05 11.75 10.64
C MET A 323 -7.72 12.75 9.53
N GLU A 324 -7.06 13.84 9.91
CA GLU A 324 -6.67 14.92 8.99
C GLU A 324 -5.72 14.43 7.90
N SER A 325 -5.96 14.87 6.67
CA SER A 325 -5.03 14.62 5.56
C SER A 325 -3.73 15.39 5.71
N ASP A 326 -2.67 14.83 5.13
CA ASP A 326 -1.37 15.47 5.00
C ASP A 326 -1.46 16.81 4.25
N VAL A 327 -0.67 17.79 4.69
CA VAL A 327 -0.65 19.12 4.08
C VAL A 327 -0.25 19.08 2.60
N HIS A 328 0.60 18.15 2.18
CA HIS A 328 1.01 18.01 0.78
C HIS A 328 -0.14 17.49 -0.09
N TYR A 329 -0.90 16.51 0.40
CA TYR A 329 -2.09 16.01 -0.29
C TYR A 329 -3.16 17.09 -0.42
N LYS A 330 -3.41 17.87 0.64
CA LYS A 330 -4.32 19.05 0.60
C LYS A 330 -3.91 20.10 -0.43
N ASN A 331 -2.62 20.18 -0.76
CA ASN A 331 -2.07 21.06 -1.78
C ASN A 331 -2.01 20.41 -3.19
N GLY A 332 -2.61 19.23 -3.37
CA GLY A 332 -2.68 18.54 -4.67
C GLY A 332 -1.38 17.85 -5.08
N ILE A 333 -0.47 17.58 -4.14
CA ILE A 333 0.73 16.78 -4.40
C ILE A 333 0.33 15.30 -4.35
N GLU A 334 0.56 14.59 -5.45
CA GLU A 334 0.23 13.16 -5.56
C GLU A 334 1.41 12.30 -5.09
N CYS A 335 1.16 11.06 -4.63
CA CYS A 335 2.20 10.14 -4.16
C CYS A 335 3.37 10.01 -5.13
N MET A 336 3.10 9.93 -6.43
CA MET A 336 4.10 9.77 -7.51
C MET A 336 5.07 10.95 -7.65
N VAL A 337 4.74 12.12 -7.10
CA VAL A 337 5.65 13.28 -7.09
C VAL A 337 6.80 13.03 -6.13
N CYS A 338 6.51 12.49 -4.94
CA CYS A 338 7.52 12.14 -3.94
C CYS A 338 8.07 10.71 -4.11
N HIS A 339 7.31 9.85 -4.80
CA HIS A 339 7.67 8.49 -5.13
C HIS A 339 7.86 8.30 -6.64
N PRO A 340 8.93 8.88 -7.22
CA PRO A 340 9.14 8.83 -8.65
C PRO A 340 9.40 7.40 -9.13
N THR A 341 9.11 7.16 -10.39
CA THR A 341 9.46 5.90 -11.07
C THR A 341 10.97 5.81 -11.29
N GLY A 342 11.57 4.74 -10.81
CA GLY A 342 12.99 4.44 -10.89
C GLY A 342 13.42 3.88 -12.24
N LYS A 343 14.69 3.46 -12.28
CA LYS A 343 15.36 3.03 -13.52
C LYS A 343 14.78 1.72 -14.08
N LYS A 344 14.12 0.89 -13.27
CA LYS A 344 13.49 -0.34 -13.76
C LYS A 344 12.13 -0.08 -14.42
N GLY A 345 11.63 1.15 -14.40
CA GLY A 345 10.40 1.54 -15.07
C GLY A 345 9.14 1.18 -14.28
N MET A 346 8.07 0.78 -14.98
CA MET A 346 6.74 0.56 -14.38
C MET A 346 6.80 -0.32 -13.12
N GLY A 347 6.24 0.17 -12.00
CA GLY A 347 6.24 -0.51 -10.70
C GLY A 347 7.48 -0.31 -9.83
N ASP A 348 8.52 0.36 -10.33
CA ASP A 348 9.74 0.70 -9.58
C ASP A 348 9.55 2.02 -8.84
N MET A 349 8.76 2.01 -7.76
CA MET A 349 8.46 3.23 -7.01
C MET A 349 9.57 3.51 -5.99
N GLU A 350 10.32 4.58 -6.21
CA GLU A 350 11.47 4.94 -5.37
C GLU A 350 11.07 5.88 -4.22
N ARG A 351 11.88 5.93 -3.17
CA ARG A 351 11.76 6.90 -2.06
C ARG A 351 12.93 7.87 -2.09
N LYS A 352 13.10 8.55 -3.22
CA LYS A 352 14.26 9.42 -3.48
C LYS A 352 13.95 10.91 -3.38
N ALA A 353 12.68 11.30 -3.45
CA ALA A 353 12.36 12.70 -3.24
C ALA A 353 12.65 13.08 -1.80
N ASP A 354 13.28 14.23 -1.64
CA ASP A 354 13.63 14.85 -0.38
C ASP A 354 12.86 16.18 -0.27
N CYS A 355 12.60 16.61 0.95
CA CYS A 355 12.20 17.97 1.25
C CYS A 355 13.01 19.01 0.46
N GLN A 356 14.32 18.79 0.17
CA GLN A 356 15.16 19.73 -0.57
C GLN A 356 14.69 19.97 -2.01
N ASP A 357 13.98 19.01 -2.63
CA ASP A 357 13.47 19.16 -4.00
C ASP A 357 12.43 20.28 -4.11
N CYS A 358 11.74 20.59 -2.99
CA CYS A 358 10.70 21.62 -2.91
C CYS A 358 11.05 22.76 -1.93
N HIS A 359 11.88 22.48 -0.93
CA HIS A 359 12.18 23.34 0.23
C HIS A 359 13.69 23.66 0.36
N ILE A 360 14.38 23.86 -0.77
CA ILE A 360 15.84 24.10 -0.87
C ILE A 360 16.40 25.03 0.23
N ALA A 361 15.80 26.22 0.40
CA ALA A 361 16.30 27.21 1.36
C ALA A 361 16.13 26.77 2.81
N ILE A 362 15.06 26.02 3.11
CA ILE A 362 14.74 25.50 4.44
C ILE A 362 15.69 24.35 4.76
N GLU A 363 15.86 23.39 3.84
CA GLU A 363 16.80 22.28 4.03
C GLU A 363 18.23 22.76 4.23
N LYS A 364 18.66 23.74 3.43
CA LYS A 364 19.98 24.36 3.63
C LYS A 364 20.10 25.03 5.01
N ALA A 365 19.02 25.64 5.52
CA ALA A 365 19.03 26.20 6.87
C ALA A 365 19.12 25.08 7.92
N HIS A 366 18.28 24.06 7.79
CA HIS A 366 18.20 22.92 8.69
C HIS A 366 19.53 22.15 8.79
N ALA A 367 20.18 21.88 7.65
CA ALA A 367 21.49 21.22 7.59
C ALA A 367 22.62 22.00 8.31
N ASN A 368 22.45 23.32 8.45
CA ASN A 368 23.39 24.19 9.16
C ASN A 368 22.93 24.55 10.58
N SER A 369 21.85 23.93 11.06
CA SER A 369 21.26 24.21 12.38
C SER A 369 21.74 23.26 13.46
N ILE A 370 21.38 23.57 14.70
CA ILE A 370 21.53 22.66 15.85
C ILE A 370 20.76 21.34 15.71
N HIS A 371 19.76 21.29 14.82
CA HIS A 371 18.92 20.12 14.58
C HIS A 371 19.31 19.33 13.33
N LYS A 372 20.44 19.62 12.68
CA LYS A 372 20.90 18.98 11.43
C LYS A 372 20.92 17.45 11.38
N ASN A 373 20.88 16.78 12.54
CA ASN A 373 20.82 15.31 12.66
C ASN A 373 19.40 14.78 12.94
N LEU A 374 18.37 15.57 12.68
CA LEU A 374 16.96 15.17 12.73
C LEU A 374 16.39 15.07 11.32
N ASP A 375 15.55 14.09 11.08
CA ASP A 375 14.70 14.04 9.89
C ASP A 375 13.58 15.09 10.04
N CYS A 376 13.20 15.76 8.96
CA CYS A 376 12.14 16.78 9.00
C CYS A 376 10.81 16.21 9.53
N ALA A 377 10.52 14.94 9.26
CA ALA A 377 9.36 14.26 9.80
C ALA A 377 9.40 14.17 11.34
N ALA A 378 10.58 14.16 11.98
CA ALA A 378 10.71 14.10 13.44
C ALA A 378 10.03 15.30 14.11
N CYS A 379 10.08 16.46 13.46
CA CYS A 379 9.42 17.68 13.90
C CYS A 379 7.99 17.79 13.40
N HIS A 380 7.69 17.33 12.18
CA HIS A 380 6.43 17.64 11.51
C HIS A 380 5.37 16.53 11.57
N VAL A 381 5.71 15.33 12.04
CA VAL A 381 4.76 14.22 12.24
C VAL A 381 4.41 14.10 13.73
N ASN A 382 3.13 14.31 14.05
CA ASN A 382 2.66 14.44 15.44
C ASN A 382 1.73 13.32 15.91
N ALA A 383 1.10 12.59 15.01
CA ALA A 383 0.13 11.55 15.34
C ALA A 383 0.22 10.43 14.31
N LEU A 384 0.11 9.18 14.78
CA LEU A 384 0.22 7.98 13.97
C LEU A 384 -1.00 7.08 14.20
N GLY A 385 -1.92 7.08 13.24
CA GLY A 385 -3.05 6.18 13.13
C GLY A 385 -2.66 4.72 12.80
N GLY A 386 -3.64 3.84 12.63
CA GLY A 386 -3.49 2.46 12.19
C GLY A 386 -3.42 1.45 13.34
N TYR A 387 -2.72 0.33 13.14
CA TYR A 387 -2.57 -0.76 14.12
C TYR A 387 -1.82 -0.29 15.36
N GLN A 388 -2.36 -0.52 16.55
CA GLN A 388 -1.66 -0.23 17.79
C GLN A 388 -1.13 -1.49 18.45
N ILE A 389 -1.71 -2.65 18.15
CA ILE A 389 -1.29 -3.97 18.59
C ILE A 389 -1.56 -4.94 17.42
N THR A 390 -0.76 -5.99 17.28
CA THR A 390 -1.09 -7.10 16.37
C THR A 390 -0.78 -8.43 17.03
N ILE A 391 -1.80 -9.27 17.16
CA ILE A 391 -1.66 -10.61 17.71
C ILE A 391 -2.00 -11.62 16.61
N TRP A 392 -1.13 -12.61 16.44
CA TRP A 392 -1.36 -13.77 15.60
C TRP A 392 -1.65 -14.98 16.51
N GLY A 393 -2.85 -15.51 16.40
CA GLY A 393 -3.28 -16.65 17.23
C GLY A 393 -4.35 -17.48 16.54
N PRO A 394 -4.83 -18.56 17.18
CA PRO A 394 -5.93 -19.35 16.65
C PRO A 394 -7.17 -18.49 16.40
N GLY A 395 -7.87 -18.79 15.31
CA GLY A 395 -9.14 -18.17 14.97
C GLY A 395 -9.73 -18.83 13.73
N PHE A 396 -10.86 -18.31 13.25
CA PHE A 396 -11.52 -18.81 12.06
C PHE A 396 -11.05 -18.05 10.82
N PHE A 397 -10.85 -18.78 9.73
CA PHE A 397 -10.50 -18.22 8.45
C PHE A 397 -10.96 -19.14 7.33
N ALA A 398 -11.67 -18.59 6.35
CA ALA A 398 -12.32 -19.37 5.31
C ALA A 398 -13.25 -20.45 5.90
N ASP A 399 -14.04 -20.09 6.93
CA ASP A 399 -14.90 -20.99 7.73
C ASP A 399 -14.16 -22.16 8.41
N THR A 400 -12.83 -22.14 8.44
CA THR A 400 -12.01 -23.19 9.07
C THR A 400 -11.17 -22.64 10.21
N GLN A 401 -11.01 -23.42 11.28
CA GLN A 401 -10.06 -23.07 12.32
C GLN A 401 -8.65 -23.01 11.72
N ASN A 402 -7.88 -21.99 12.07
CA ASN A 402 -6.55 -21.73 11.56
C ASN A 402 -5.65 -21.25 12.71
N PRO A 403 -4.41 -21.76 12.84
CA PRO A 403 -3.51 -21.35 13.92
C PRO A 403 -3.03 -19.88 13.80
N PHE A 404 -3.24 -19.24 12.65
CA PHE A 404 -2.74 -17.89 12.35
C PHE A 404 -3.84 -16.94 11.87
N TYR A 405 -4.85 -16.68 12.70
CA TYR A 405 -5.68 -15.49 12.55
C TYR A 405 -4.94 -14.23 13.00
N LYS A 406 -5.10 -13.13 12.24
CA LYS A 406 -4.43 -11.86 12.52
C LYS A 406 -5.41 -10.92 13.24
N TYR A 407 -5.40 -10.94 14.56
CA TYR A 407 -6.10 -9.98 15.40
C TYR A 407 -5.33 -8.65 15.40
N ALA A 408 -5.53 -7.86 14.35
CA ALA A 408 -4.83 -6.59 14.15
C ALA A 408 -5.75 -5.37 14.19
N LEU A 409 -7.07 -5.55 14.26
CA LEU A 409 -8.03 -4.44 14.26
C LEU A 409 -8.07 -3.67 15.60
N TYR A 410 -6.95 -3.66 16.34
CA TYR A 410 -6.61 -2.71 17.40
C TYR A 410 -6.27 -1.35 16.78
N TYR A 411 -7.28 -0.65 16.30
CA TYR A 411 -7.11 0.60 15.57
C TYR A 411 -7.16 1.81 16.47
N GLY A 412 -6.25 2.75 16.26
CA GLY A 412 -6.23 3.97 17.05
C GLY A 412 -5.03 4.84 16.74
N VAL A 413 -4.59 5.63 17.72
CA VAL A 413 -3.61 6.71 17.51
C VAL A 413 -2.50 6.65 18.55
N GLN A 414 -1.25 6.66 18.07
CA GLN A 414 -0.04 6.84 18.85
C GLN A 414 0.45 8.30 18.72
N LYS A 415 0.58 9.03 19.84
CA LYS A 415 1.10 10.42 19.85
C LYS A 415 1.74 10.85 21.19
N PRO A 416 2.72 11.77 21.15
CA PRO A 416 3.55 12.10 19.99
C PRO A 416 4.46 10.91 19.63
N PRO A 417 4.84 10.71 18.36
CA PRO A 417 5.76 9.63 17.99
C PRO A 417 7.09 9.68 18.73
N ILE A 418 7.60 8.52 19.14
CA ILE A 418 8.96 8.37 19.66
C ILE A 418 9.95 8.66 18.54
N LEU A 419 11.03 9.37 18.86
CA LEU A 419 12.17 9.55 17.97
C LEU A 419 13.22 8.48 18.27
N MET A 420 13.78 7.91 17.21
CA MET A 420 14.84 6.91 17.30
C MET A 420 15.89 7.19 16.22
N LYS A 421 17.16 6.89 16.49
CA LYS A 421 18.21 6.98 15.49
C LYS A 421 18.08 5.87 14.45
N ASP A 422 18.26 6.22 13.18
CA ASP A 422 18.50 5.25 12.12
C ASP A 422 19.95 4.72 12.14
N ARG A 423 20.31 3.92 11.14
CA ARG A 423 21.65 3.32 11.03
C ARG A 423 22.75 4.34 10.80
N GLN A 424 22.40 5.53 10.34
CA GLN A 424 23.30 6.66 10.09
C GLN A 424 23.36 7.61 11.29
N GLY A 425 22.59 7.34 12.36
CA GLY A 425 22.54 8.17 13.56
C GLY A 425 21.58 9.36 13.44
N VAL A 426 20.76 9.43 12.39
CA VAL A 426 19.76 10.50 12.20
C VAL A 426 18.50 10.16 12.98
N TRP A 427 17.99 11.11 13.75
CA TRP A 427 16.76 10.95 14.52
C TRP A 427 15.54 11.00 13.59
N MET A 428 14.74 9.93 13.58
CA MET A 428 13.51 9.82 12.80
C MET A 428 12.32 9.49 13.70
N PRO A 429 11.09 9.91 13.37
CA PRO A 429 9.91 9.49 14.08
C PRO A 429 9.59 8.03 13.75
N VAL A 430 9.28 7.26 14.78
CA VAL A 430 8.90 5.85 14.63
C VAL A 430 7.56 5.55 15.29
N LYS A 431 6.78 4.72 14.60
CA LYS A 431 5.68 3.99 15.20
C LYS A 431 6.22 2.74 15.88
N ILE A 432 5.78 2.49 17.10
CA ILE A 432 6.23 1.35 17.90
C ILE A 432 5.00 0.57 18.30
N MET A 433 4.93 -0.69 17.86
CA MET A 433 3.76 -1.53 18.10
C MET A 433 4.19 -2.87 18.69
N PRO A 434 3.61 -3.29 19.82
CA PRO A 434 3.79 -4.63 20.35
C PRO A 434 3.10 -5.65 19.44
N HIS A 435 3.82 -6.72 19.15
CA HIS A 435 3.32 -7.83 18.34
C HIS A 435 3.60 -9.16 19.03
N ALA A 436 2.67 -10.10 18.89
CA ALA A 436 2.85 -11.47 19.35
C ALA A 436 2.36 -12.48 18.32
N VAL A 437 2.99 -13.65 18.31
CA VAL A 437 2.45 -14.85 17.66
C VAL A 437 2.52 -16.03 18.63
N GLY A 438 1.39 -16.71 18.83
CA GLY A 438 1.28 -17.88 19.69
C GLY A 438 1.83 -19.16 19.05
N ASN A 439 1.92 -20.22 19.85
CA ASN A 439 2.21 -21.59 19.41
C ASN A 439 3.60 -21.83 18.78
N ILE A 440 4.58 -20.96 19.02
CA ILE A 440 5.94 -21.09 18.45
C ILE A 440 6.76 -22.12 19.23
N LYS A 441 7.17 -23.20 18.56
CA LYS A 441 7.97 -24.29 19.14
C LYS A 441 9.40 -23.89 19.54
N PRO A 442 10.21 -23.23 18.69
CA PRO A 442 11.56 -22.86 19.09
C PRO A 442 11.55 -21.82 20.21
N LYS A 443 12.48 -21.96 21.16
CA LYS A 443 12.79 -20.88 22.11
C LYS A 443 13.63 -19.84 21.41
N VAL A 444 13.14 -18.61 21.33
CA VAL A 444 13.84 -17.50 20.69
C VAL A 444 14.34 -16.55 21.78
N SER A 445 15.64 -16.26 21.75
CA SER A 445 16.23 -15.26 22.65
C SER A 445 15.91 -13.85 22.18
N ARG A 446 16.02 -12.89 23.11
CA ARG A 446 15.98 -11.46 22.77
C ARG A 446 17.01 -11.12 21.69
N SER A 447 16.68 -10.16 20.82
CA SER A 447 17.66 -9.55 19.92
C SER A 447 18.72 -8.82 20.73
N PRO A 448 20.00 -8.81 20.30
CA PRO A 448 21.07 -8.08 21.00
C PRO A 448 20.94 -6.55 20.83
N SER A 449 20.26 -6.10 19.78
CA SER A 449 20.02 -4.70 19.45
C SER A 449 18.85 -4.57 18.47
N VAL A 450 18.42 -3.34 18.18
CA VAL A 450 17.47 -3.05 17.11
C VAL A 450 17.99 -3.60 15.78
N GLN A 451 17.19 -4.45 15.14
CA GLN A 451 17.49 -5.03 13.84
C GLN A 451 16.75 -4.28 12.74
N PHE A 452 17.33 -4.22 11.54
CA PHE A 452 16.68 -3.62 10.37
C PHE A 452 16.46 -4.66 9.28
N ARG A 453 15.25 -4.71 8.72
CA ARG A 453 14.86 -5.76 7.76
C ARG A 453 15.58 -5.67 6.41
N TRP A 454 15.96 -4.47 6.02
CA TRP A 454 16.55 -4.21 4.70
C TRP A 454 17.93 -3.58 4.87
N PRO A 455 18.98 -4.40 5.15
CA PRO A 455 20.28 -3.92 5.63
C PRO A 455 21.02 -3.05 4.62
N ALA A 456 20.67 -3.06 3.34
CA ALA A 456 21.23 -2.14 2.34
C ALA A 456 20.55 -0.75 2.34
N GLY A 457 19.50 -0.56 3.15
CA GLY A 457 18.88 0.76 3.38
C GLY A 457 17.65 1.04 2.53
N GLU A 458 17.08 0.01 1.88
CA GLU A 458 15.90 0.13 1.03
C GLU A 458 14.67 0.61 1.81
N THR A 459 14.62 0.31 3.11
CA THR A 459 13.73 0.97 4.06
C THR A 459 14.44 1.14 5.40
N LYS A 460 13.95 2.08 6.22
CA LYS A 460 14.37 2.26 7.62
C LYS A 460 13.49 1.46 8.61
N ASP A 461 12.81 0.42 8.11
CA ASP A 461 11.94 -0.42 8.93
C ASP A 461 12.80 -1.32 9.84
N ALA A 462 12.48 -1.30 11.12
CA ALA A 462 13.20 -1.99 12.16
C ALA A 462 12.29 -2.96 12.94
N TYR A 463 12.91 -3.76 13.77
CA TYR A 463 12.25 -4.62 14.74
C TYR A 463 13.19 -4.94 15.90
N TYR A 464 12.60 -5.43 16.98
CA TYR A 464 13.35 -5.96 18.11
C TYR A 464 12.61 -7.19 18.64
N ILE A 465 13.25 -8.37 18.59
CA ILE A 465 12.69 -9.58 19.18
C ILE A 465 12.88 -9.48 20.69
N ILE A 466 11.80 -9.57 21.43
CA ILE A 466 11.83 -9.61 22.90
C ILE A 466 12.20 -11.02 23.34
N GLY A 467 11.66 -12.02 22.64
CA GLY A 467 11.92 -13.43 22.87
C GLY A 467 10.63 -14.23 22.93
N THR A 468 10.73 -15.48 23.36
CA THR A 468 9.56 -16.34 23.56
C THR A 468 9.19 -16.49 25.04
N PHE A 469 7.89 -16.40 25.32
CA PHE A 469 7.33 -16.46 26.67
C PHE A 469 6.22 -17.50 26.77
N ASN A 470 6.21 -18.26 27.86
CA ASN A 470 5.21 -19.29 28.15
C ASN A 470 4.38 -18.91 29.40
N GLY A 471 3.52 -19.83 29.86
CA GLY A 471 2.75 -19.66 31.09
C GLY A 471 1.42 -18.93 30.93
N LEU A 472 0.95 -18.74 29.69
CA LEU A 472 -0.44 -18.37 29.43
C LEU A 472 -1.33 -19.61 29.53
N ALA A 473 -2.61 -19.41 29.88
CA ALA A 473 -3.57 -20.50 30.04
C ALA A 473 -3.69 -21.36 28.77
N GLU A 474 -3.56 -20.74 27.60
CA GLU A 474 -3.63 -21.39 26.28
C GLU A 474 -2.51 -20.85 25.36
N ASN A 475 -2.39 -21.41 24.15
CA ASN A 475 -1.46 -20.99 23.09
C ASN A 475 0.05 -21.17 23.32
N ASN A 476 0.42 -21.99 24.30
CA ASN A 476 1.79 -22.38 24.60
C ASN A 476 2.77 -21.18 24.53
N ASN A 477 3.89 -21.33 23.83
CA ASN A 477 4.98 -20.38 23.78
C ASN A 477 4.72 -19.27 22.74
N HIS A 478 4.69 -18.02 23.19
CA HIS A 478 4.44 -16.84 22.37
C HIS A 478 5.75 -16.14 22.00
N LEU A 479 5.98 -15.92 20.71
CA LEU A 479 7.07 -15.06 20.23
C LEU A 479 6.61 -13.60 20.25
N LEU A 480 7.34 -12.77 21.00
CA LEU A 480 7.07 -11.35 21.18
C LEU A 480 8.12 -10.51 20.44
N TRP A 481 7.67 -9.46 19.77
CA TRP A 481 8.55 -8.46 19.17
C TRP A 481 7.93 -7.08 19.17
N LEU A 482 8.80 -6.06 19.09
CA LEU A 482 8.39 -4.71 18.76
C LEU A 482 8.57 -4.49 17.26
N GLU A 483 7.48 -4.12 16.61
CA GLU A 483 7.47 -3.63 15.24
C GLU A 483 7.79 -2.14 15.26
N ILE A 484 8.89 -1.73 14.63
CA ILE A 484 9.38 -0.35 14.68
C ILE A 484 9.42 0.20 13.25
N GLN A 485 8.51 1.12 12.95
CA GLN A 485 8.29 1.60 11.60
C GLN A 485 8.59 3.09 11.48
N GLN A 486 9.44 3.47 10.51
CA GLN A 486 9.63 4.87 10.17
C GLN A 486 8.28 5.46 9.74
N ALA A 487 7.87 6.52 10.43
CA ALA A 487 6.73 7.34 10.08
C ALA A 487 7.13 8.39 9.04
N ALA A 488 6.29 8.61 8.03
CA ALA A 488 6.55 9.56 6.95
C ALA A 488 5.38 10.53 6.68
N HIS A 489 4.20 10.28 7.23
CA HIS A 489 3.02 11.14 7.15
C HIS A 489 2.14 10.88 8.39
N PRO A 490 1.24 11.81 8.76
CA PRO A 490 0.97 13.08 8.10
C PRO A 490 1.95 14.17 8.53
N PHE A 491 2.43 14.96 7.57
CA PHE A 491 3.09 16.23 7.85
C PHE A 491 2.06 17.28 8.29
N GLY A 492 2.38 17.98 9.38
CA GLY A 492 1.60 19.07 9.91
C GLY A 492 2.48 20.13 10.58
N GLN A 493 1.90 20.80 11.58
CA GLN A 493 2.63 21.81 12.35
C GLN A 493 3.83 21.19 13.08
N GLY A 494 4.94 21.92 13.16
CA GLY A 494 6.11 21.46 13.91
C GLY A 494 5.81 21.29 15.41
N ARG A 495 6.40 20.27 16.02
CA ARG A 495 6.42 20.03 17.47
C ARG A 495 6.99 21.23 18.25
N THR A 496 6.59 21.35 19.52
CA THR A 496 7.20 22.33 20.42
C THR A 496 8.54 21.81 20.95
N CYS A 497 9.44 22.72 21.32
CA CYS A 497 10.73 22.36 21.91
C CYS A 497 10.55 21.49 23.17
N GLU A 498 9.59 21.85 24.01
CA GLU A 498 9.26 21.17 25.27
C GLU A 498 8.74 19.74 25.07
N SER A 499 8.18 19.43 23.88
CA SER A 499 7.69 18.07 23.60
C SER A 499 8.82 17.08 23.33
N CYS A 500 10.00 17.56 22.93
CA CYS A 500 11.15 16.73 22.56
C CYS A 500 12.26 16.79 23.61
N HIS A 501 12.50 17.96 24.21
CA HIS A 501 13.55 18.19 25.20
C HIS A 501 13.06 17.90 26.62
N GLN A 502 12.65 16.66 26.85
CA GLN A 502 12.29 16.14 28.17
C GLN A 502 13.34 15.11 28.64
N GLU A 503 13.32 14.77 29.93
CA GLU A 503 14.19 13.72 30.48
C GLU A 503 13.99 12.36 29.78
N LYS A 504 12.75 12.08 29.37
CA LYS A 504 12.35 10.88 28.64
C LYS A 504 11.28 11.23 27.62
N GLN A 505 11.24 10.49 26.52
CA GLN A 505 10.16 10.58 25.55
C GLN A 505 8.97 9.74 26.05
N ILE A 506 7.77 10.31 25.98
CA ILE A 506 6.53 9.61 26.32
C ILE A 506 5.57 9.72 25.15
N SER A 507 5.15 8.58 24.63
CA SER A 507 4.09 8.47 23.64
C SER A 507 2.93 7.70 24.24
N VAL A 508 1.71 8.17 24.05
CA VAL A 508 0.50 7.46 24.45
C VAL A 508 -0.11 6.84 23.21
N SER A 509 -0.50 5.57 23.30
CA SER A 509 -1.22 4.85 22.26
C SER A 509 -2.59 4.45 22.77
N THR A 510 -3.65 4.91 22.11
CA THR A 510 -5.03 4.47 22.37
C THR A 510 -5.54 3.65 21.21
N TRP A 511 -6.44 2.70 21.48
CA TRP A 511 -7.05 1.87 20.44
C TRP A 511 -8.49 1.50 20.76
N GLU A 512 -9.23 1.16 19.70
CA GLU A 512 -10.47 0.41 19.70
C GLU A 512 -10.25 -0.89 18.94
N PHE A 513 -10.67 -2.01 19.51
CA PHE A 513 -10.61 -3.32 18.89
C PHE A 513 -11.92 -3.56 18.12
N LEU A 514 -11.79 -3.60 16.79
CA LEU A 514 -12.89 -3.66 15.83
C LEU A 514 -12.94 -5.00 15.08
N ASP A 515 -12.32 -6.04 15.64
CA ASP A 515 -12.27 -7.34 14.96
C ASP A 515 -13.60 -8.08 15.04
N GLY A 516 -13.96 -8.78 13.96
CA GLY A 516 -15.18 -9.60 13.90
C GLY A 516 -15.07 -10.90 14.68
N GLN A 517 -13.89 -11.21 15.22
CA GLN A 517 -13.61 -12.40 16.02
C GLN A 517 -13.00 -12.05 17.38
N GLY A 518 -13.06 -12.99 18.32
CA GLY A 518 -12.50 -12.84 19.67
C GLY A 518 -13.46 -12.25 20.70
N THR A 519 -14.24 -11.21 20.36
CA THR A 519 -15.10 -10.48 21.31
C THR A 519 -16.50 -10.22 20.77
N GLU A 520 -17.52 -10.30 21.63
CA GLU A 520 -18.92 -9.99 21.31
C GLU A 520 -19.15 -8.51 20.99
N LYS A 521 -18.35 -7.64 21.60
CA LYS A 521 -18.46 -6.17 21.45
C LYS A 521 -17.08 -5.57 21.27
N THR A 522 -17.04 -4.44 20.56
CA THR A 522 -15.81 -3.64 20.48
C THR A 522 -15.40 -3.20 21.88
N PHE A 523 -14.09 -3.09 22.09
CA PHE A 523 -13.54 -2.60 23.35
C PHE A 523 -12.38 -1.66 23.08
N THR A 524 -12.05 -0.83 24.07
CA THR A 524 -11.02 0.20 23.98
C THR A 524 -9.91 -0.07 24.96
N GLY A 525 -8.74 0.52 24.72
CA GLY A 525 -7.64 0.49 25.66
C GLY A 525 -6.50 1.41 25.29
N THR A 526 -5.46 1.35 26.13
CA THR A 526 -4.34 2.28 26.07
C THR A 526 -3.05 1.66 26.60
N TYR A 527 -1.91 2.23 26.20
CA TYR A 527 -0.61 1.99 26.80
C TYR A 527 0.32 3.19 26.60
N ASP A 528 1.34 3.29 27.46
CA ASP A 528 2.41 4.26 27.32
C ASP A 528 3.64 3.60 26.71
N ILE A 529 4.29 4.29 25.78
CA ILE A 529 5.64 3.97 25.30
C ILE A 529 6.58 5.00 25.93
N VAL A 530 7.52 4.53 26.73
CA VAL A 530 8.51 5.38 27.38
C VAL A 530 9.89 5.02 26.85
N ALA A 531 10.64 6.04 26.42
CA ALA A 531 11.98 5.89 25.89
C ALA A 531 12.96 6.83 26.59
N ASP A 532 14.02 6.27 27.15
CA ASP A 532 15.07 6.98 27.87
C ASP A 532 16.47 6.48 27.45
N GLN A 533 17.51 6.90 28.16
CA GLN A 533 18.90 6.56 27.85
C GLN A 533 19.28 5.09 28.09
N ARG A 534 18.41 4.30 28.73
CA ARG A 534 18.67 2.91 29.12
C ARG A 534 17.79 1.92 28.36
N ALA A 535 16.53 2.29 28.10
CA ALA A 535 15.59 1.41 27.44
C ALA A 535 14.44 2.16 26.76
N LEU A 536 13.74 1.39 25.94
CA LEU A 536 12.37 1.64 25.53
C LEU A 536 11.48 0.55 26.13
N PHE A 537 10.38 0.94 26.76
CA PHE A 537 9.43 -0.02 27.30
C PHE A 537 8.00 0.44 27.13
N ILE A 538 7.12 -0.54 26.92
CA ILE A 538 5.68 -0.33 26.93
C ILE A 538 5.16 -0.70 28.31
N ARG A 539 4.40 0.22 28.92
CA ARG A 539 3.82 0.03 30.26
C ARG A 539 2.37 0.46 30.31
N ASN A 540 1.73 0.17 31.43
CA ASN A 540 0.34 0.54 31.68
C ASN A 540 -0.60 0.04 30.58
N MET A 541 -0.31 -1.13 29.99
CA MET A 541 -1.14 -1.70 28.95
C MET A 541 -2.40 -2.31 29.55
N HIS A 542 -3.55 -1.71 29.26
CA HIS A 542 -4.85 -2.15 29.78
C HIS A 542 -6.00 -1.77 28.83
N ASN A 543 -7.09 -2.51 28.94
CA ASN A 543 -8.38 -2.13 28.37
C ASN A 543 -9.05 -1.06 29.26
N THR A 544 -9.71 -0.09 28.64
CA THR A 544 -10.50 0.96 29.28
C THR A 544 -12.00 0.66 29.27
N SER A 545 -12.44 -0.32 28.49
CA SER A 545 -13.78 -0.89 28.53
C SER A 545 -13.73 -2.41 28.72
N PRO A 546 -14.81 -3.06 29.19
CA PRO A 546 -14.85 -4.51 29.37
C PRO A 546 -14.54 -5.29 28.09
N ILE A 547 -13.88 -6.44 28.22
CA ILE A 547 -13.68 -7.40 27.14
C ILE A 547 -14.67 -8.54 27.38
N LEU A 548 -15.49 -8.85 26.38
CA LEU A 548 -16.50 -9.90 26.45
C LEU A 548 -16.17 -10.93 25.37
N PRO A 549 -15.35 -11.96 25.68
CA PRO A 549 -14.99 -12.96 24.68
C PRO A 549 -16.20 -13.72 24.17
N PHE A 550 -16.22 -14.04 22.87
CA PHE A 550 -17.19 -15.00 22.35
C PHE A 550 -17.01 -16.37 23.00
N GLU A 551 -18.07 -17.18 23.05
CA GLU A 551 -17.99 -18.58 23.46
C GLU A 551 -16.94 -19.33 22.63
N GLY A 552 -16.06 -20.07 23.30
CA GLY A 552 -14.98 -20.83 22.66
C GLY A 552 -13.72 -20.02 22.30
N TYR A 553 -13.70 -18.70 22.52
CA TYR A 553 -12.50 -17.87 22.34
C TYR A 553 -11.78 -17.65 23.67
N ASN A 554 -10.44 -17.74 23.64
CA ASN A 554 -9.62 -17.45 24.80
C ASN A 554 -8.96 -16.08 24.66
N LEU A 555 -8.85 -15.34 25.77
CA LEU A 555 -8.18 -14.04 25.78
C LEU A 555 -6.72 -14.13 25.32
N SER A 556 -6.06 -15.28 25.50
CA SER A 556 -4.69 -15.49 25.03
C SER A 556 -4.57 -15.62 23.51
N ASP A 557 -5.65 -15.93 22.77
CA ASP A 557 -5.67 -16.01 21.30
C ASP A 557 -5.49 -14.63 20.64
N PHE A 558 -6.17 -13.62 21.18
CA PHE A 558 -6.27 -12.29 20.55
C PHE A 558 -5.77 -11.15 21.44
N ALA A 559 -5.76 -11.32 22.76
CA ALA A 559 -5.39 -10.30 23.75
C ALA A 559 -4.29 -10.80 24.73
N SER A 560 -3.31 -11.56 24.23
CA SER A 560 -2.20 -12.12 25.03
C SER A 560 -1.41 -11.08 25.83
N TRP A 561 -1.45 -9.82 25.41
CA TRP A 561 -0.88 -8.69 26.12
C TRP A 561 -1.44 -8.49 27.56
N LEU A 562 -2.64 -8.98 27.86
CA LEU A 562 -3.20 -8.97 29.22
C LEU A 562 -2.36 -9.78 30.21
N PHE A 563 -1.67 -10.81 29.73
CA PHE A 563 -0.86 -11.74 30.53
C PHE A 563 0.65 -11.41 30.45
N LEU A 564 1.05 -10.62 29.46
CA LEU A 564 2.45 -10.33 29.13
C LEU A 564 2.80 -8.84 29.32
N LYS A 565 2.08 -8.13 30.20
CA LYS A 565 2.14 -6.67 30.36
C LYS A 565 3.55 -6.12 30.54
N ASP A 566 4.39 -6.81 31.32
CA ASP A 566 5.72 -6.32 31.69
C ASP A 566 6.86 -6.84 30.78
N GLN A 567 6.53 -7.59 29.72
CA GLN A 567 7.54 -8.20 28.85
C GLN A 567 8.03 -7.27 27.74
N TRP A 568 7.29 -6.20 27.43
CA TRP A 568 7.52 -5.34 26.28
C TRP A 568 8.64 -4.32 26.52
N LYS A 569 9.89 -4.81 26.56
CA LYS A 569 11.09 -3.99 26.80
C LYS A 569 12.16 -4.23 25.74
N MET A 570 12.80 -3.14 25.33
CA MET A 570 13.96 -3.09 24.45
C MET A 570 15.08 -2.30 25.13
N GLU A 571 16.26 -2.89 25.27
CA GLU A 571 17.40 -2.24 25.91
C GLU A 571 18.18 -1.40 24.88
N GLY A 572 18.67 -0.23 25.30
CA GLY A 572 19.39 0.70 24.43
C GLY A 572 19.17 2.17 24.78
N ASP A 573 20.00 3.05 24.19
CA ASP A 573 19.89 4.51 24.37
C ASP A 573 18.90 5.10 23.36
N PHE A 574 17.70 5.43 23.85
CA PHE A 574 16.64 6.11 23.11
C PHE A 574 16.39 7.53 23.65
N GLY A 575 17.28 8.04 24.52
CA GLY A 575 17.13 9.34 25.16
C GLY A 575 17.61 10.49 24.26
N ILE A 576 16.86 11.58 24.23
CA ILE A 576 17.29 12.83 23.58
C ILE A 576 18.15 13.59 24.58
N LYS A 577 19.48 13.53 24.42
CA LYS A 577 20.42 14.24 25.29
C LYS A 577 20.31 15.74 25.06
N THR A 578 19.91 16.47 26.10
CA THR A 578 19.71 17.92 26.05
C THR A 578 20.72 18.60 26.96
N ASP A 579 21.50 19.52 26.39
CA ASP A 579 22.31 20.48 27.15
C ASP A 579 21.38 21.60 27.63
N GLU A 580 21.16 21.69 28.94
CA GLU A 580 20.20 22.61 29.55
C GLU A 580 20.52 24.09 29.27
N SER A 581 21.80 24.46 29.27
CA SER A 581 22.22 25.83 29.00
C SER A 581 21.98 26.20 27.54
N ARG A 582 22.34 25.32 26.61
CA ARG A 582 22.07 25.52 25.18
C ARG A 582 20.57 25.52 24.91
N TYR A 583 19.81 24.59 25.50
CA TYR A 583 18.37 24.52 25.34
C TYR A 583 17.68 25.83 25.71
N ARG A 584 17.97 26.39 26.90
CA ARG A 584 17.39 27.66 27.35
C ARG A 584 17.72 28.81 26.40
N LEU A 585 18.96 28.88 25.92
CA LEU A 585 19.40 29.89 24.94
C LEU A 585 18.56 29.84 23.65
N TYR A 586 18.43 28.66 23.04
CA TYR A 586 17.70 28.53 21.77
C TYR A 586 16.19 28.62 21.95
N LEU A 587 15.66 28.18 23.09
CA LEU A 587 14.24 28.35 23.42
C LEU A 587 13.87 29.84 23.47
N GLU A 588 14.71 30.67 24.09
CA GLU A 588 14.48 32.12 24.12
C GLU A 588 14.58 32.74 22.73
N LYS A 589 15.63 32.41 21.96
CA LYS A 589 15.76 32.84 20.56
C LYS A 589 14.52 32.48 19.74
N HIS A 590 14.01 31.25 19.88
CA HIS A 590 12.81 30.79 19.19
C HIS A 590 11.55 31.58 19.60
N LYS A 591 11.37 31.86 20.89
CA LYS A 591 10.25 32.67 21.40
C LYS A 591 10.29 34.11 20.88
N THR A 592 11.47 34.75 20.91
CA THR A 592 11.68 36.09 20.36
C THR A 592 11.35 36.12 18.86
N LEU A 593 11.92 35.19 18.09
CA LEU A 593 11.69 35.09 16.64
C LEU A 593 10.20 34.85 16.33
N THR A 594 9.56 33.90 17.02
CA THR A 594 8.13 33.57 16.80
C THR A 594 7.24 34.79 17.05
N THR A 595 7.53 35.57 18.09
CA THR A 595 6.79 36.80 18.41
C THR A 595 6.97 37.85 17.32
N LYS A 596 8.20 38.02 16.82
CA LYS A 596 8.51 38.91 15.69
C LYS A 596 7.76 38.46 14.42
N LEU A 597 7.83 37.18 14.08
CA LEU A 597 7.17 36.59 12.91
C LEU A 597 5.66 36.78 12.94
N LYS A 598 5.00 36.64 14.09
CA LYS A 598 3.56 36.91 14.22
C LYS A 598 3.18 38.32 13.76
N LYS A 599 4.02 39.33 14.07
CA LYS A 599 3.79 40.72 13.63
C LYS A 599 4.03 40.89 12.12
N LEU A 600 5.08 40.27 11.58
CA LEU A 600 5.40 40.32 10.15
C LEU A 600 4.37 39.55 9.30
N ASP A 601 3.87 38.41 9.79
CA ASP A 601 2.85 37.60 9.12
C ASP A 601 1.52 38.37 8.92
N LEU A 602 1.20 39.34 9.80
CA LEU A 602 0.06 40.23 9.61
C LEU A 602 0.27 41.21 8.44
N LYS A 603 1.47 41.77 8.32
CA LYS A 603 1.85 42.65 7.20
C LYS A 603 1.97 41.87 5.88
N ALA A 604 2.47 40.64 5.95
CA ALA A 604 2.69 39.77 4.79
C ALA A 604 1.42 39.50 3.97
N LYS A 605 0.24 39.61 4.59
CA LYS A 605 -1.06 39.45 3.89
C LYS A 605 -1.28 40.48 2.78
N GLN A 606 -0.57 41.61 2.83
CA GLN A 606 -0.67 42.69 1.84
C GLN A 606 0.38 42.59 0.72
N LEU A 607 1.30 41.63 0.80
CA LEU A 607 2.34 41.44 -0.22
C LEU A 607 1.75 40.81 -1.47
N ASP A 608 2.31 41.16 -2.63
CA ASP A 608 2.00 40.46 -3.88
C ASP A 608 2.45 38.98 -3.82
N LYS A 609 1.89 38.16 -4.71
CA LYS A 609 2.12 36.70 -4.72
C LYS A 609 3.61 36.31 -4.81
N LYS A 610 4.42 37.06 -5.56
CA LYS A 610 5.84 36.76 -5.74
C LYS A 610 6.61 37.11 -4.46
N THR A 611 6.37 38.29 -3.91
CA THR A 611 7.03 38.76 -2.68
C THR A 611 6.61 37.92 -1.48
N LEU A 612 5.33 37.55 -1.37
CA LEU A 612 4.82 36.63 -0.35
C LEU A 612 5.52 35.25 -0.40
N ARG A 613 5.79 34.72 -1.60
CA ARG A 613 6.54 33.46 -1.76
C ARG A 613 7.96 33.59 -1.23
N LEU A 614 8.66 34.68 -1.58
CA LEU A 614 10.00 34.95 -1.09
C LEU A 614 10.03 35.14 0.43
N TYR A 615 9.08 35.90 0.98
CA TYR A 615 8.89 36.07 2.42
C TYR A 615 8.68 34.72 3.12
N ARG A 616 7.81 33.84 2.60
CA ARG A 616 7.58 32.49 3.17
C ARG A 616 8.84 31.64 3.19
N ASN A 617 9.66 31.70 2.14
CA ASN A 617 10.94 31.00 2.09
C ASN A 617 11.94 31.55 3.13
N ALA A 618 12.08 32.87 3.22
CA ALA A 618 12.94 33.52 4.21
C ALA A 618 12.47 33.21 5.65
N ARG A 619 11.16 33.23 5.87
CA ARG A 619 10.52 32.88 7.15
C ARG A 619 10.82 31.43 7.53
N GLY A 620 10.69 30.51 6.58
CA GLY A 620 11.07 29.11 6.77
C GLY A 620 12.55 28.96 7.14
N LYS A 621 13.45 29.62 6.41
CA LYS A 621 14.89 29.62 6.70
C LYS A 621 15.19 30.09 8.12
N ALA A 622 14.62 31.22 8.54
CA ALA A 622 14.83 31.77 9.89
C ALA A 622 14.35 30.82 10.99
N LEU A 623 13.21 30.15 10.80
CA LEU A 623 12.69 29.17 11.77
C LEU A 623 13.53 27.90 11.87
N HIS A 624 14.21 27.50 10.79
CA HIS A 624 14.98 26.25 10.74
C HIS A 624 16.47 26.45 10.97
N ASN A 625 16.94 27.70 11.12
CA ASN A 625 18.30 28.00 11.56
C ASN A 625 18.32 29.23 12.50
N LEU A 626 18.19 28.97 13.80
CA LEU A 626 18.23 29.99 14.85
C LEU A 626 19.64 30.58 15.09
N GLU A 627 20.67 30.05 14.43
CA GLU A 627 22.05 30.56 14.52
C GLU A 627 22.34 31.62 13.45
N ASP A 628 21.51 31.72 12.41
CA ASP A 628 21.65 32.75 11.38
C ASP A 628 20.94 34.05 11.81
N ASP A 629 21.60 34.87 12.63
CA ASP A 629 21.05 36.13 13.13
C ASP A 629 20.69 37.12 11.98
N ARG A 630 21.26 36.93 10.77
CA ARG A 630 20.88 37.71 9.57
C ARG A 630 19.53 37.30 9.01
N ALA A 631 19.17 36.02 9.09
CA ALA A 631 17.92 35.52 8.53
C ALA A 631 16.68 36.18 9.16
N ALA A 632 16.75 36.54 10.45
CA ALA A 632 15.68 37.26 11.14
C ALA A 632 15.60 38.75 10.77
N SER A 633 16.72 39.36 10.38
CA SER A 633 16.83 40.76 9.96
C SER A 633 16.39 40.96 8.52
N ASP A 634 16.74 40.02 7.63
CA ASP A 634 16.36 40.03 6.21
C ASP A 634 14.83 40.01 6.00
N LEU A 635 14.07 39.54 6.98
CA LEU A 635 12.60 39.50 6.93
C LEU A 635 11.94 40.88 6.95
N GLU A 636 12.58 41.88 7.54
CA GLU A 636 12.04 43.24 7.59
C GLU A 636 12.16 43.96 6.24
N ASN A 637 13.17 43.58 5.44
CA ASN A 637 13.41 44.16 4.11
C ASN A 637 12.29 43.89 3.09
N PHE A 638 11.34 43.00 3.41
CA PHE A 638 10.15 42.76 2.57
C PHE A 638 9.06 43.83 2.73
N PHE A 639 9.18 44.69 3.74
CA PHE A 639 8.16 45.69 4.12
C PHE A 639 8.66 47.13 4.09
N ASN A 640 9.92 47.32 3.69
CA ASN A 640 10.55 48.61 3.40
C ASN A 640 10.70 48.72 1.89
#